data_AF-A0A7J3IFG0-F1
#
_entry.id   AF-A0A7J3IFG0-F1
#
_cell.length_a   1.000
_cell.length_b   1.000
_cell.length_c   1.000
_cell.angle_alpha   90.00
_cell.angle_beta   90.00
_cell.angle_gamma   90.00
#
_symmetry.space_group_name_H-M   'P 1'
#
loop_
_entity.id
_entity.type
_entity.pdbx_description
1 polymer ?
#
loop_
_entity_poly.entity_id
_entity_poly.type
_entity_poly.pdbx_seq_one_letter_code
_entity_poly.pdbx_strand_id
1 'polypeptide(L)'
;LKIPLHPLYTYFWFSIPVKTLKNIRRWLLNSNIKFDGELVVEVRGSYDAEVKEALEEICIPHRVIGKCIVIEGYDAHSFAVSLGLNNPSAEISENLSILENLSRLSGLIFRDKAGAFIGARVGRPEKAKEREMKPPVHVLFPVGLSGGAQRDLMKAYGKGMVKVEIISRICPKCQTITFKRICSNCGTETSLRFICPRCGRDLDREDCPICKIEARSFCHQIISIRDLVDEACRKIGYRPEQVKGVRGLTNKTRVPEPIEKGILRAKYGLSVYKDGTIRFDATNAPLTHFKPSEIGVSLEKLRELGYTHDYLNNPLTDLEQICELKVQDIIIPWKCAEYLVSVAKFIDELLEKVYGLPPFYKIDKPQDLIGHLIVGLAPHTCAGVLGRIIGFTKLNVCFAHPFWHSAKRRDCDGDEDSIMLALDAFLNFSREYLPDQIGGIMDSPLFIIRAVMPEDVQRQAHEFDVADKYPLEFYEEAGRCRPARELLPLIDIVKHRFNSELKLQGFMFTVPTSNIEAGNKESIYKTLKRMSDKLNAQLGLAEKIKAVDAHIVAEIVLNTHFIRDISGNLRAFATQSFRCKKCNKRFRRVPLKGVCLECGGELTLTVHRGTIEKYLEDAWRLVRKYGMSEYYTQRLTLIEEEINSLFEGSRGVKQSDLSKWLPDES
;
A
#
# COMPACT_ATOMS: atom_id res chain seq x y z
N LEU A 1 45.41 13.48 -17.86
CA LEU A 1 44.60 12.24 -17.92
C LEU A 1 43.73 12.10 -19.19
N LYS A 2 43.41 13.18 -19.94
CA LYS A 2 42.56 13.13 -21.16
C LYS A 2 41.23 12.36 -20.96
N ILE A 3 40.67 12.46 -19.75
CA ILE A 3 39.35 11.91 -19.41
C ILE A 3 38.30 13.04 -19.48
N PRO A 4 37.01 12.72 -19.65
CA PRO A 4 35.94 13.71 -19.64
C PRO A 4 35.90 14.53 -18.34
N LEU A 5 35.35 15.75 -18.43
CA LEU A 5 35.07 16.57 -17.26
C LEU A 5 34.17 15.81 -16.27
N HIS A 6 34.49 15.93 -14.99
CA HIS A 6 33.79 15.22 -13.92
C HIS A 6 32.29 15.57 -13.90
N PRO A 7 31.37 14.60 -13.81
CA PRO A 7 29.92 14.83 -13.98
C PRO A 7 29.30 15.78 -12.94
N LEU A 8 29.93 15.92 -11.76
CA LEU A 8 29.53 16.93 -10.77
C LEU A 8 29.60 18.36 -11.33
N TYR A 9 30.60 18.64 -12.17
CA TYR A 9 30.87 19.96 -12.74
C TYR A 9 30.41 20.09 -14.20
N THR A 10 29.84 19.04 -14.77
CA THR A 10 29.16 19.07 -16.07
C THR A 10 27.70 19.52 -15.87
N TYR A 11 27.18 20.38 -16.74
CA TYR A 11 25.81 20.88 -16.68
C TYR A 11 24.96 20.28 -17.81
N PHE A 12 23.65 20.55 -17.82
CA PHE A 12 22.71 20.02 -18.82
C PHE A 12 22.81 20.79 -20.15
N TRP A 13 24.02 20.83 -20.71
CA TRP A 13 24.33 21.60 -21.91
C TRP A 13 23.52 21.17 -23.14
N PHE A 14 23.05 19.93 -23.19
CA PHE A 14 22.19 19.42 -24.27
C PHE A 14 20.78 20.02 -24.27
N SER A 15 20.34 20.60 -23.15
CA SER A 15 18.99 21.17 -23.00
C SER A 15 18.81 22.54 -23.66
N ILE A 16 19.89 23.21 -24.07
CA ILE A 16 19.85 24.52 -24.74
C ILE A 16 20.23 24.38 -26.22
N PRO A 17 19.87 25.32 -27.11
CA PRO A 17 20.37 25.34 -28.48
C PRO A 17 21.72 26.09 -28.61
N VAL A 18 22.46 25.84 -29.69
CA VAL A 18 23.77 26.47 -29.97
C VAL A 18 23.70 28.00 -30.00
N LYS A 19 22.58 28.56 -30.49
CA LYS A 19 22.36 30.02 -30.49
C LYS A 19 22.35 30.60 -29.06
N THR A 20 21.71 29.91 -28.13
CA THR A 20 21.69 30.30 -26.71
C THR A 20 23.07 30.18 -26.09
N LEU A 21 23.85 29.15 -26.45
CA LEU A 21 25.26 29.05 -26.02
C LEU A 21 26.09 30.27 -26.42
N LYS A 22 25.88 30.82 -27.63
CA LYS A 22 26.54 32.07 -28.07
C LYS A 22 26.15 33.27 -27.21
N ASN A 23 24.88 33.36 -26.80
CA ASN A 23 24.39 34.44 -25.93
C ASN A 23 25.04 34.33 -24.54
N ILE A 24 25.02 33.14 -23.94
CA ILE A 24 25.64 32.87 -22.63
C ILE A 24 27.15 33.20 -22.66
N ARG A 25 27.86 32.80 -23.71
CA ARG A 25 29.29 33.08 -23.82
C ARG A 25 29.59 34.57 -23.96
N ARG A 26 28.83 35.29 -24.78
CA ARG A 26 28.95 36.76 -24.88
C ARG A 26 28.68 37.44 -23.54
N TRP A 27 27.66 36.95 -22.82
CA TRP A 27 27.35 37.43 -21.49
C TRP A 27 28.50 37.20 -20.51
N LEU A 28 29.10 36.00 -20.48
CA LEU A 28 30.27 35.70 -19.65
C LEU A 28 31.44 36.64 -19.96
N LEU A 29 31.76 36.84 -21.25
CA LEU A 29 32.90 37.69 -21.66
C LEU A 29 32.71 39.16 -21.29
N ASN A 30 31.46 39.61 -21.15
CA ASN A 30 31.11 40.97 -20.72
C ASN A 30 30.87 41.08 -19.19
N SER A 31 31.03 39.99 -18.44
CA SER A 31 30.80 39.95 -17.00
C SER A 31 32.04 40.34 -16.22
N ASN A 32 31.84 40.81 -14.99
CA ASN A 32 32.93 41.04 -14.04
C ASN A 32 33.30 39.70 -13.38
N ILE A 33 34.55 39.28 -13.52
CA ILE A 33 35.04 37.97 -13.07
C ILE A 33 36.09 38.19 -11.99
N LYS A 34 35.89 37.59 -10.83
CA LYS A 34 36.87 37.60 -9.74
C LYS A 34 37.66 36.31 -9.74
N PHE A 35 38.97 36.45 -9.55
CA PHE A 35 39.92 35.36 -9.48
C PHE A 35 40.50 35.23 -8.07
N ASP A 36 40.70 34.00 -7.63
CA ASP A 36 41.55 33.65 -6.49
C ASP A 36 42.64 32.71 -7.01
N GLY A 37 43.83 33.26 -7.27
CA GLY A 37 44.86 32.59 -8.03
C GLY A 37 44.38 32.23 -9.45
N GLU A 38 44.44 30.95 -9.80
CA GLU A 38 43.98 30.42 -11.11
C GLU A 38 42.48 30.07 -11.12
N LEU A 39 41.81 30.12 -9.96
CA LEU A 39 40.40 29.76 -9.85
C LEU A 39 39.50 30.98 -10.06
N VAL A 40 38.40 30.77 -10.78
CA VAL A 40 37.35 31.77 -10.91
C VAL A 40 36.38 31.55 -9.75
N VAL A 41 36.31 32.52 -8.84
CA VAL A 41 35.50 32.40 -7.62
C VAL A 41 34.12 33.04 -7.75
N GLU A 42 33.98 34.00 -8.67
CA GLU A 42 32.72 34.71 -8.90
C GLU A 42 32.64 35.17 -10.36
N VAL A 43 31.49 34.93 -11.00
CA VAL A 43 31.10 35.54 -12.28
C VAL A 43 29.88 36.40 -12.02
N ARG A 44 30.00 37.70 -12.28
CA ARG A 44 28.94 38.70 -12.05
C ARG A 44 28.64 39.48 -13.33
N GLY A 45 27.52 39.16 -13.97
CA GLY A 45 27.06 39.84 -15.19
C GLY A 45 25.77 40.62 -14.98
N SER A 46 25.45 41.49 -15.94
CA SER A 46 24.18 42.22 -15.98
C SER A 46 23.00 41.25 -16.13
N TYR A 47 21.86 41.55 -15.52
CA TYR A 47 20.66 40.75 -15.67
C TYR A 47 20.17 40.77 -17.13
N ASP A 48 20.03 39.58 -17.70
CA ASP A 48 19.48 39.32 -19.02
C ASP A 48 18.50 38.15 -18.87
N ALA A 49 17.26 38.31 -19.35
CA ALA A 49 16.20 37.32 -19.18
C ALA A 49 16.48 36.03 -19.95
N GLU A 50 17.03 36.12 -21.17
CA GLU A 50 17.37 34.94 -21.98
C GLU A 50 18.52 34.16 -21.35
N VAL A 51 19.53 34.87 -20.83
CA VAL A 51 20.65 34.24 -20.12
C VAL A 51 20.16 33.59 -18.83
N LYS A 52 19.30 34.29 -18.08
CA LYS A 52 18.72 33.78 -16.82
C LYS A 52 17.98 32.47 -17.05
N GLU A 53 17.12 32.41 -18.06
CA GLU A 53 16.36 31.21 -18.43
C GLU A 53 17.31 30.08 -18.90
N ALA A 54 18.33 30.42 -19.69
CA ALA A 54 19.30 29.43 -20.14
C ALA A 54 20.15 28.84 -19.00
N LEU A 55 20.51 29.65 -18.00
CA LEU A 55 21.21 29.18 -16.79
C LEU A 55 20.30 28.24 -15.96
N GLU A 56 18.99 28.52 -15.89
CA GLU A 56 18.02 27.60 -15.28
C GLU A 56 17.88 26.30 -16.08
N GLU A 57 17.86 26.37 -17.42
CA GLU A 57 17.78 25.21 -18.31
C GLU A 57 18.95 24.25 -18.13
N ILE A 58 20.17 24.77 -18.06
CA ILE A 58 21.37 23.94 -17.83
C ILE A 58 21.54 23.54 -16.35
N CYS A 59 20.66 24.02 -15.46
CA CYS A 59 20.66 23.79 -14.02
C CYS A 59 21.96 24.20 -13.31
N ILE A 60 22.54 25.35 -13.66
CA ILE A 60 23.69 25.88 -12.92
C ILE A 60 23.23 26.67 -11.68
N PRO A 61 23.77 26.39 -10.48
CA PRO A 61 23.47 27.18 -9.29
C PRO A 61 23.88 28.65 -9.46
N HIS A 62 22.93 29.57 -9.33
CA HIS A 62 23.19 31.01 -9.45
C HIS A 62 22.20 31.83 -8.60
N ARG A 63 22.56 33.09 -8.33
CA ARG A 63 21.76 34.05 -7.56
C ARG A 63 21.50 35.31 -8.38
N VAL A 64 20.36 35.95 -8.14
CA VAL A 64 20.06 37.28 -8.69
C VAL A 64 20.16 38.30 -7.56
N ILE A 65 21.12 39.23 -7.67
CA ILE A 65 21.36 40.29 -6.68
C ILE A 65 21.20 41.63 -7.38
N GLY A 66 20.10 42.33 -7.08
CA GLY A 66 19.74 43.58 -7.75
C GLY A 66 19.50 43.34 -9.24
N LYS A 67 20.29 44.02 -10.10
CA LYS A 67 20.26 43.88 -11.56
C LYS A 67 21.40 43.00 -12.10
N CYS A 68 21.94 42.09 -11.28
CA CYS A 68 23.05 41.23 -11.65
C CYS A 68 22.73 39.75 -11.41
N ILE A 69 23.23 38.89 -12.29
CA ILE A 69 23.27 37.44 -12.08
C ILE A 69 24.68 37.11 -11.58
N VAL A 70 24.74 36.31 -10.50
CA VAL A 70 25.98 35.94 -9.81
C VAL A 70 26.10 34.42 -9.74
N ILE A 71 27.22 33.90 -10.19
CA ILE A 71 27.62 32.49 -10.08
C ILE A 71 28.86 32.47 -9.18
N GLU A 72 28.87 31.60 -8.16
CA GLU A 72 29.89 31.60 -7.10
C GLU A 72 30.55 30.22 -6.95
N GLY A 73 31.78 30.21 -6.42
CA GLY A 73 32.48 28.98 -6.03
C GLY A 73 32.92 28.11 -7.22
N TYR A 74 32.95 26.80 -7.01
CA TYR A 74 33.40 25.85 -8.04
C TYR A 74 32.51 25.85 -9.29
N ASP A 75 31.24 26.22 -9.16
CA ASP A 75 30.33 26.34 -10.31
C ASP A 75 30.75 27.49 -11.22
N ALA A 76 31.19 28.63 -10.65
CA ALA A 76 31.71 29.76 -11.41
C ALA A 76 32.95 29.36 -12.22
N HIS A 77 33.85 28.59 -11.60
CA HIS A 77 35.04 28.07 -12.27
C HIS A 77 34.69 27.10 -13.40
N SER A 78 33.89 26.07 -13.12
CA SER A 78 33.50 25.11 -14.15
C SER A 78 32.81 25.78 -15.34
N PHE A 79 31.89 26.71 -15.06
CA PHE A 79 31.16 27.45 -16.07
C PHE A 79 32.09 28.31 -16.94
N ALA A 80 32.98 29.08 -16.32
CA ALA A 80 33.91 29.96 -17.02
C ALA A 80 34.90 29.16 -17.89
N VAL A 81 35.44 28.07 -17.36
CA VAL A 81 36.35 27.19 -18.10
C VAL A 81 35.63 26.50 -19.26
N SER A 82 34.41 25.98 -19.03
CA SER A 82 33.62 25.30 -20.06
C SER A 82 33.32 26.19 -21.27
N LEU A 83 33.08 27.48 -21.04
CA LEU A 83 32.81 28.47 -22.08
C LEU A 83 34.08 29.09 -22.70
N GLY A 84 35.26 28.60 -22.30
CA GLY A 84 36.53 29.02 -22.88
C GLY A 84 36.91 30.45 -22.53
N LEU A 85 36.80 30.84 -21.24
CA LEU A 85 37.25 32.17 -20.78
C LEU A 85 38.70 32.47 -21.18
N ASN A 86 39.57 31.46 -21.15
CA ASN A 86 40.99 31.58 -21.53
C ASN A 86 41.23 31.59 -23.05
N ASN A 87 40.17 31.45 -23.86
CA ASN A 87 40.24 31.49 -25.32
C ASN A 87 39.11 32.37 -25.90
N PRO A 88 39.14 33.69 -25.64
CA PRO A 88 38.07 34.61 -26.04
C PRO A 88 37.93 34.74 -27.57
N SER A 89 39.01 34.51 -28.32
CA SER A 89 39.03 34.59 -29.79
C SER A 89 38.42 33.38 -30.51
N ALA A 90 38.17 32.26 -29.83
CA ALA A 90 37.56 31.10 -30.46
C ALA A 90 36.11 31.41 -30.89
N GLU A 91 35.67 30.90 -32.04
CA GLU A 91 34.28 31.06 -32.51
C GLU A 91 33.44 29.81 -32.26
N ILE A 92 32.15 30.02 -31.96
CA ILE A 92 31.16 28.94 -31.86
C ILE A 92 30.61 28.66 -33.26
N SER A 93 30.78 27.42 -33.73
CA SER A 93 30.25 26.96 -35.01
C SER A 93 28.84 26.41 -34.85
N GLU A 94 27.91 26.82 -35.73
CA GLU A 94 26.53 26.31 -35.73
C GLU A 94 26.42 24.89 -36.32
N ASN A 95 27.43 24.46 -37.07
CA ASN A 95 27.46 23.13 -37.69
C ASN A 95 27.91 22.03 -36.72
N LEU A 96 28.37 22.40 -35.52
CA LEU A 96 28.84 21.46 -34.50
C LEU A 96 27.82 21.33 -33.38
N SER A 97 27.80 20.17 -32.73
CA SER A 97 27.03 19.97 -31.51
C SER A 97 27.53 20.88 -30.38
N ILE A 98 26.72 21.04 -29.34
CA ILE A 98 27.07 21.88 -28.18
C ILE A 98 28.29 21.33 -27.45
N LEU A 99 28.36 20.01 -27.26
CA LEU A 99 29.47 19.37 -26.57
C LEU A 99 30.77 19.50 -27.36
N GLU A 100 30.73 19.40 -28.69
CA GLU A 100 31.90 19.63 -29.55
C GLU A 100 32.36 21.09 -29.50
N ASN A 101 31.42 22.04 -29.53
CA ASN A 101 31.74 23.46 -29.35
C ASN A 101 32.40 23.70 -27.97
N LEU A 102 31.81 23.23 -26.87
CA LEU A 102 32.39 23.35 -25.53
C LEU A 102 33.78 22.71 -25.43
N SER A 103 33.96 21.56 -26.07
CA SER A 103 35.25 20.87 -26.09
C SER A 103 36.31 21.67 -26.84
N ARG A 104 35.94 22.31 -27.96
CA ARG A 104 36.81 23.21 -28.72
C ARG A 104 37.15 24.49 -27.95
N LEU A 105 36.19 25.04 -27.20
CA LEU A 105 36.37 26.29 -26.45
C LEU A 105 37.30 26.11 -25.25
N SER A 106 37.09 25.05 -24.48
CA SER A 106 37.79 24.81 -23.21
C SER A 106 39.03 23.91 -23.34
N GLY A 107 39.13 23.13 -24.42
CA GLY A 107 40.13 22.06 -24.56
C GLY A 107 39.83 20.80 -23.73
N LEU A 108 38.66 20.74 -23.08
CA LEU A 108 38.22 19.60 -22.26
C LEU A 108 37.30 18.67 -23.06
N ILE A 109 37.20 17.42 -22.62
CA ILE A 109 36.24 16.47 -23.21
C ILE A 109 34.94 16.53 -22.42
N PHE A 110 33.82 16.77 -23.08
CA PHE A 110 32.50 16.71 -22.46
C PHE A 110 31.77 15.43 -22.85
N ARG A 111 31.04 14.87 -21.90
CA ARG A 111 30.00 13.86 -22.14
C ARG A 111 28.68 14.39 -21.62
N ASP A 112 27.59 13.92 -22.22
CA ASP A 112 26.26 14.28 -21.75
C ASP A 112 26.05 13.79 -20.32
N LYS A 113 25.52 14.67 -19.46
CA LYS A 113 25.22 14.38 -18.07
C LYS A 113 23.92 13.60 -17.93
N ALA A 114 22.98 13.79 -18.85
CA ALA A 114 21.63 13.25 -18.75
C ALA A 114 21.19 12.61 -20.06
N GLY A 115 21.80 11.46 -20.38
CA GLY A 115 21.49 10.72 -21.60
C GLY A 115 20.07 10.12 -21.65
N ALA A 116 19.41 9.98 -20.50
CA ALA A 116 18.03 9.49 -20.43
C ALA A 116 17.24 10.15 -19.29
N PHE A 117 15.95 10.42 -19.56
CA PHE A 117 14.99 10.89 -18.57
C PHE A 117 13.88 9.85 -18.42
N ILE A 118 13.47 9.59 -17.18
CA ILE A 118 12.39 8.64 -16.87
C ILE A 118 11.21 9.42 -16.31
N GLY A 119 10.06 9.28 -16.96
CA GLY A 119 8.79 9.78 -16.43
C GLY A 119 8.28 8.91 -15.28
N ALA A 120 7.75 9.53 -14.24
CA ALA A 120 7.12 8.83 -13.13
C ALA A 120 5.77 9.46 -12.78
N ARG A 121 4.83 8.61 -12.37
CA ARG A 121 3.54 9.03 -11.82
C ARG A 121 3.30 8.29 -10.52
N VAL A 122 2.94 9.02 -9.47
CA VAL A 122 2.53 8.40 -8.20
C VAL A 122 1.29 7.55 -8.46
N GLY A 123 1.42 6.25 -8.21
CA GLY A 123 0.32 5.29 -8.35
C GLY A 123 -0.41 5.09 -7.02
N ARG A 124 0.03 4.09 -6.26
CA ARG A 124 -0.54 3.72 -4.96
C ARG A 124 0.36 4.26 -3.84
N PRO A 125 -0.20 4.96 -2.83
CA PRO A 125 0.57 5.34 -1.65
C PRO A 125 0.91 4.09 -0.82
N GLU A 126 1.91 4.22 0.04
CA GLU A 126 2.34 3.19 0.97
C GLU A 126 1.18 2.76 1.90
N LYS A 127 1.27 1.64 2.61
CA LYS A 127 0.24 1.20 3.56
C LYS A 127 0.88 0.35 4.66
N ALA A 128 0.51 0.64 5.89
CA ALA A 128 0.77 -0.20 7.06
C ALA A 128 -0.49 -0.14 7.94
N LYS A 129 -1.36 -1.14 7.84
CA LYS A 129 -2.65 -1.15 8.54
C LYS A 129 -3.13 -2.58 8.81
N GLU A 130 -3.76 -2.76 9.98
CA GLU A 130 -4.56 -3.94 10.31
C GLU A 130 -5.57 -4.31 9.22
N ARG A 131 -5.70 -5.62 8.98
CA ARG A 131 -6.58 -6.15 7.94
C ARG A 131 -7.95 -6.49 8.51
N GLU A 132 -8.84 -5.51 8.45
CA GLU A 132 -10.19 -5.66 8.97
C GLU A 132 -11.18 -6.09 7.88
N MET A 133 -12.08 -7.01 8.23
CA MET A 133 -13.31 -7.21 7.47
C MET A 133 -14.18 -5.93 7.55
N LYS A 134 -14.96 -5.66 6.51
CA LYS A 134 -15.98 -4.58 6.56
C LYS A 134 -17.37 -5.19 6.71
N PRO A 135 -18.09 -4.92 7.82
CA PRO A 135 -17.65 -4.28 9.06
C PRO A 135 -16.70 -5.15 9.91
N PRO A 136 -15.95 -4.58 10.88
CA PRO A 136 -15.02 -5.32 11.73
C PRO A 136 -15.69 -6.49 12.47
N VAL A 137 -14.93 -7.55 12.69
CA VAL A 137 -15.37 -8.81 13.31
C VAL A 137 -14.32 -9.24 14.32
N HIS A 138 -14.75 -9.63 15.52
CA HIS A 138 -13.88 -10.20 16.56
C HIS A 138 -14.00 -11.74 16.64
N VAL A 139 -15.17 -12.28 16.25
CA VAL A 139 -15.45 -13.72 16.31
C VAL A 139 -16.27 -14.18 15.11
N LEU A 140 -15.93 -15.35 14.57
CA LEU A 140 -16.72 -16.02 13.56
C LEU A 140 -17.91 -16.77 14.20
N PHE A 141 -18.81 -16.02 14.85
CA PHE A 141 -20.04 -16.54 15.46
C PHE A 141 -21.28 -15.84 14.89
N PRO A 142 -22.31 -16.58 14.44
CA PRO A 142 -23.50 -15.99 13.84
C PRO A 142 -24.42 -15.35 14.89
N VAL A 143 -24.84 -14.10 14.66
CA VAL A 143 -25.82 -13.39 15.52
C VAL A 143 -27.10 -12.97 14.80
N GLY A 144 -27.22 -13.31 13.51
CA GLY A 144 -28.40 -12.99 12.70
C GLY A 144 -28.71 -11.49 12.69
N LEU A 145 -29.98 -11.16 12.96
CA LEU A 145 -30.46 -9.79 13.14
C LEU A 145 -30.48 -9.35 14.61
N SER A 146 -30.20 -10.27 15.55
CA SER A 146 -30.33 -9.99 16.98
C SER A 146 -29.29 -9.01 17.49
N GLY A 147 -28.09 -9.00 16.90
CA GLY A 147 -27.00 -8.05 17.22
C GLY A 147 -27.09 -6.67 16.55
N GLY A 148 -28.20 -6.35 15.87
CA GLY A 148 -28.39 -5.06 15.19
C GLY A 148 -27.45 -4.81 14.01
N ALA A 149 -27.31 -3.56 13.57
CA ALA A 149 -26.52 -3.20 12.41
C ALA A 149 -25.01 -3.51 12.55
N GLN A 150 -24.49 -3.44 13.77
CA GLN A 150 -23.08 -3.74 14.09
C GLN A 150 -22.81 -5.23 14.33
N ARG A 151 -23.86 -6.08 14.35
CA ARG A 151 -23.74 -7.54 14.60
C ARG A 151 -23.07 -7.83 15.95
N ASP A 152 -23.50 -7.11 16.98
CA ASP A 152 -22.91 -7.15 18.31
C ASP A 152 -23.50 -8.28 19.16
N LEU A 153 -22.65 -9.19 19.66
CA LEU A 153 -23.03 -10.27 20.57
C LEU A 153 -23.55 -9.72 21.90
N MET A 154 -23.02 -8.59 22.40
CA MET A 154 -23.46 -8.03 23.68
C MET A 154 -24.86 -7.43 23.59
N LYS A 155 -25.28 -6.96 22.40
CA LYS A 155 -26.68 -6.59 22.16
C LYS A 155 -27.58 -7.81 22.02
N ALA A 156 -27.08 -8.89 21.43
CA ALA A 156 -27.80 -10.15 21.35
C ALA A 156 -27.97 -10.82 22.73
N TYR A 157 -26.99 -10.66 23.63
CA TYR A 157 -27.04 -11.09 25.03
C TYR A 157 -28.26 -10.54 25.78
N GLY A 158 -28.60 -9.26 25.56
CA GLY A 158 -29.78 -8.63 26.15
C GLY A 158 -31.10 -9.31 25.75
N LYS A 159 -31.17 -9.87 24.54
CA LYS A 159 -32.35 -10.61 24.03
C LYS A 159 -32.43 -12.06 24.51
N GLY A 160 -31.35 -12.59 25.11
CA GLY A 160 -31.27 -13.97 25.63
C GLY A 160 -31.01 -15.00 24.54
N MET A 161 -32.00 -15.27 23.69
CA MET A 161 -31.95 -16.34 22.68
C MET A 161 -31.88 -15.81 21.24
N VAL A 162 -31.16 -16.52 20.37
CA VAL A 162 -31.03 -16.18 18.96
C VAL A 162 -31.27 -17.42 18.09
N LYS A 163 -32.05 -17.26 17.03
CA LYS A 163 -32.24 -18.27 15.99
C LYS A 163 -31.19 -18.08 14.89
N VAL A 164 -30.28 -19.04 14.75
CA VAL A 164 -29.18 -19.00 13.76
C VAL A 164 -29.01 -20.35 13.07
N GLU A 165 -28.49 -20.32 11.85
CA GLU A 165 -28.08 -21.52 11.12
C GLU A 165 -26.66 -21.91 11.54
N ILE A 166 -26.50 -23.12 12.08
CA ILE A 166 -25.25 -23.60 12.67
C ILE A 166 -25.14 -25.11 12.56
N ILE A 167 -23.92 -25.64 12.67
CA ILE A 167 -23.67 -27.08 12.64
C ILE A 167 -24.50 -27.84 13.69
N SER A 168 -25.04 -28.98 13.27
CA SER A 168 -25.82 -29.87 14.13
C SER A 168 -25.00 -31.12 14.47
N ARG A 169 -24.77 -31.33 15.76
CA ARG A 169 -24.07 -32.51 16.30
C ARG A 169 -24.93 -33.15 17.36
N ILE A 170 -24.79 -34.46 17.52
CA ILE A 170 -25.50 -35.23 18.55
C ILE A 170 -24.50 -35.97 19.41
N CYS A 171 -24.71 -35.96 20.72
CA CYS A 171 -23.89 -36.78 21.61
C CYS A 171 -24.37 -38.23 21.56
N PRO A 172 -23.49 -39.22 21.29
CA PRO A 172 -23.90 -40.62 21.25
C PRO A 172 -24.39 -41.13 22.62
N LYS A 173 -23.84 -40.59 23.72
CA LYS A 173 -24.15 -41.03 25.09
C LYS A 173 -25.41 -40.41 25.66
N CYS A 174 -25.56 -39.09 25.60
CA CYS A 174 -26.69 -38.38 26.21
C CYS A 174 -27.75 -37.91 25.20
N GLN A 175 -27.56 -38.18 23.90
CA GLN A 175 -28.47 -37.80 22.80
C GLN A 175 -28.77 -36.30 22.73
N THR A 176 -28.02 -35.46 23.44
CA THR A 176 -28.18 -34.00 23.42
C THR A 176 -27.67 -33.45 22.10
N ILE A 177 -28.51 -32.63 21.46
CA ILE A 177 -28.17 -31.91 20.23
C ILE A 177 -27.39 -30.66 20.62
N THR A 178 -26.24 -30.45 19.98
CA THR A 178 -25.38 -29.30 20.22
C THR A 178 -24.59 -28.95 18.97
N PHE A 179 -23.98 -27.77 18.96
CA PHE A 179 -22.99 -27.39 17.94
C PHE A 179 -21.54 -27.61 18.42
N LYS A 180 -21.32 -27.86 19.73
CA LYS A 180 -19.99 -28.06 20.32
C LYS A 180 -19.44 -29.46 19.94
N ARG A 181 -18.12 -29.56 19.69
CA ARG A 181 -17.44 -30.86 19.44
C ARG A 181 -17.47 -31.78 20.67
N ILE A 182 -17.36 -31.20 21.86
CA ILE A 182 -17.42 -31.91 23.14
C ILE A 182 -18.76 -31.62 23.78
N CYS A 183 -19.45 -32.66 24.24
CA CYS A 183 -20.72 -32.51 24.93
C CYS A 183 -20.51 -31.86 26.31
N SER A 184 -21.19 -30.73 26.58
CA SER A 184 -21.12 -30.05 27.88
C SER A 184 -21.63 -30.89 29.05
N ASN A 185 -22.49 -31.89 28.80
CA ASN A 185 -23.15 -32.66 29.87
C ASN A 185 -22.36 -33.91 30.28
N CYS A 186 -21.62 -34.53 29.35
CA CYS A 186 -20.95 -35.82 29.60
C CYS A 186 -19.51 -35.89 29.09
N GLY A 187 -18.97 -34.82 28.51
CA GLY A 187 -17.58 -34.73 28.03
C GLY A 187 -17.24 -35.62 26.83
N THR A 188 -18.21 -36.37 26.28
CA THR A 188 -17.97 -37.26 25.13
C THR A 188 -17.96 -36.47 23.83
N GLU A 189 -17.15 -36.90 22.86
CA GLU A 189 -17.12 -36.30 21.51
C GLU A 189 -18.47 -36.54 20.80
N THR A 190 -19.00 -35.49 20.19
CA THR A 190 -20.30 -35.52 19.50
C THR A 190 -20.12 -35.97 18.05
N SER A 191 -21.09 -36.66 17.47
CA SER A 191 -21.10 -37.04 16.04
C SER A 191 -21.87 -36.02 15.20
N LEU A 192 -21.55 -35.91 13.91
CA LEU A 192 -22.29 -35.06 12.98
C LEU A 192 -23.70 -35.60 12.78
N ARG A 193 -24.69 -34.70 12.77
CA ARG A 193 -26.08 -35.04 12.47
C ARG A 193 -26.43 -34.47 11.10
N PHE A 194 -26.76 -35.35 10.15
CA PHE A 194 -27.20 -34.93 8.82
C PHE A 194 -28.73 -34.87 8.74
N ILE A 195 -29.25 -33.83 8.10
CA ILE A 195 -30.69 -33.58 7.96
C ILE A 195 -31.01 -33.39 6.49
N CYS A 196 -32.01 -34.10 5.98
CA CYS A 196 -32.49 -33.89 4.63
C CYS A 196 -33.21 -32.53 4.52
N PRO A 197 -32.78 -31.62 3.61
CA PRO A 197 -33.39 -30.30 3.51
C PRO A 197 -34.83 -30.32 2.96
N ARG A 198 -35.26 -31.42 2.32
CA ARG A 198 -36.61 -31.56 1.74
C ARG A 198 -37.59 -32.26 2.67
N CYS A 199 -37.20 -33.39 3.26
CA CYS A 199 -38.09 -34.19 4.10
C CYS A 199 -37.83 -34.06 5.60
N GLY A 200 -36.79 -33.32 6.01
CA GLY A 200 -36.48 -33.03 7.41
C GLY A 200 -35.99 -34.23 8.24
N ARG A 201 -35.80 -35.40 7.61
CA ARG A 201 -35.39 -36.64 8.30
C ARG A 201 -33.91 -36.59 8.68
N ASP A 202 -33.61 -37.16 9.84
CA ASP A 202 -32.25 -37.44 10.28
C ASP A 202 -31.65 -38.59 9.48
N LEU A 203 -30.41 -38.42 9.05
CA LEU A 203 -29.68 -39.34 8.21
C LEU A 203 -28.30 -39.58 8.80
N ASP A 204 -27.84 -40.83 8.71
CA ASP A 204 -26.46 -41.23 9.03
C ASP A 204 -25.54 -41.18 7.80
N ARG A 205 -26.08 -40.70 6.65
CA ARG A 205 -25.43 -40.70 5.33
C ARG A 205 -25.51 -39.31 4.70
N GLU A 206 -24.58 -39.02 3.79
CA GLU A 206 -24.54 -37.74 3.06
C GLU A 206 -25.68 -37.59 2.06
N ASP A 207 -26.35 -38.68 1.67
CA ASP A 207 -27.47 -38.66 0.71
C ASP A 207 -28.77 -39.17 1.32
N CYS A 208 -29.87 -38.48 1.01
CA CYS A 208 -31.20 -38.94 1.38
C CYS A 208 -31.64 -40.08 0.45
N PRO A 209 -31.90 -41.31 0.95
CA PRO A 209 -32.29 -42.45 0.11
C PRO A 209 -33.64 -42.25 -0.60
N ILE A 210 -34.49 -41.37 -0.07
CA ILE A 210 -35.84 -41.11 -0.60
C ILE A 210 -35.81 -39.92 -1.56
N CYS A 211 -35.21 -38.81 -1.13
CA CYS A 211 -35.23 -37.57 -1.91
C CYS A 211 -34.10 -37.49 -2.94
N LYS A 212 -33.08 -38.37 -2.85
CA LYS A 212 -31.86 -38.36 -3.68
C LYS A 212 -31.21 -36.98 -3.75
N ILE A 213 -31.17 -36.29 -2.62
CA ILE A 213 -30.51 -35.00 -2.44
C ILE A 213 -29.49 -35.11 -1.31
N GLU A 214 -28.45 -34.30 -1.41
CA GLU A 214 -27.44 -34.17 -0.37
C GLU A 214 -28.07 -33.66 0.94
N ALA A 215 -27.74 -34.37 2.02
CA ALA A 215 -28.09 -34.03 3.38
C ALA A 215 -27.20 -32.90 3.90
N ARG A 216 -27.74 -32.03 4.75
CA ARG A 216 -27.01 -30.91 5.34
C ARG A 216 -26.60 -31.24 6.76
N SER A 217 -25.39 -30.87 7.14
CA SER A 217 -24.86 -31.01 8.50
C SER A 217 -25.17 -29.80 9.41
N PHE A 218 -25.99 -28.86 8.93
CA PHE A 218 -26.37 -27.65 9.66
C PHE A 218 -27.87 -27.39 9.56
N CYS A 219 -28.42 -26.76 10.60
CA CYS A 219 -29.84 -26.39 10.65
C CYS A 219 -30.05 -25.13 11.49
N HIS A 220 -31.27 -24.58 11.44
CA HIS A 220 -31.64 -23.47 12.31
C HIS A 220 -31.84 -23.98 13.75
N GLN A 221 -31.04 -23.46 14.67
CA GLN A 221 -31.11 -23.78 16.09
C GLN A 221 -31.38 -22.52 16.91
N ILE A 222 -32.07 -22.68 18.04
CA ILE A 222 -32.26 -21.61 19.03
C ILE A 222 -31.15 -21.77 20.05
N ILE A 223 -30.26 -20.79 20.10
CA ILE A 223 -29.10 -20.79 21.00
C ILE A 223 -29.27 -19.69 22.04
N SER A 224 -29.02 -20.03 23.31
CA SER A 224 -28.89 -19.06 24.39
C SER A 224 -27.52 -18.38 24.30
N ILE A 225 -27.50 -17.15 23.77
CA ILE A 225 -26.28 -16.34 23.71
C ILE A 225 -25.89 -15.89 25.12
N ARG A 226 -26.87 -15.69 25.99
CA ARG A 226 -26.64 -15.31 27.39
C ARG A 226 -25.72 -16.30 28.09
N ASP A 227 -26.09 -17.58 28.06
CA ASP A 227 -25.34 -18.61 28.79
C ASP A 227 -23.94 -18.80 28.20
N LEU A 228 -23.82 -18.79 26.87
CA LEU A 228 -22.52 -18.94 26.20
C LEU A 228 -21.57 -17.78 26.50
N VAL A 229 -22.07 -16.54 26.49
CA VAL A 229 -21.25 -15.37 26.81
C VAL A 229 -20.89 -15.36 28.29
N ASP A 230 -21.82 -15.71 29.19
CA ASP A 230 -21.54 -15.76 30.63
C ASP A 230 -20.54 -16.89 30.99
N GLU A 231 -20.61 -18.04 30.32
CA GLU A 231 -19.61 -19.12 30.43
C GLU A 231 -18.24 -18.63 29.95
N ALA A 232 -18.18 -18.02 28.77
CA ALA A 232 -16.93 -17.53 28.18
C ALA A 232 -16.31 -16.38 28.99
N CYS A 233 -17.11 -15.43 29.48
CA CYS A 233 -16.64 -14.33 30.34
C CYS A 233 -16.11 -14.85 31.68
N ARG A 234 -16.75 -15.88 32.27
CA ARG A 234 -16.26 -16.51 33.51
C ARG A 234 -14.93 -17.21 33.28
N LYS A 235 -14.79 -17.96 32.20
CA LYS A 235 -13.55 -18.64 31.84
C LYS A 235 -12.39 -17.67 31.60
N ILE A 236 -12.67 -16.52 30.98
CA ILE A 236 -11.66 -15.51 30.67
C ILE A 236 -11.38 -14.55 31.85
N GLY A 237 -12.35 -14.34 32.72
CA GLY A 237 -12.29 -13.31 33.76
C GLY A 237 -12.39 -11.89 33.22
N TYR A 238 -12.99 -11.69 32.03
CA TYR A 238 -13.18 -10.37 31.42
C TYR A 238 -14.54 -10.28 30.73
N ARG A 239 -15.21 -9.13 30.90
CA ARG A 239 -16.49 -8.84 30.27
C ARG A 239 -16.33 -7.65 29.30
N PRO A 240 -16.38 -7.88 27.98
CA PRO A 240 -16.19 -6.83 26.99
C PRO A 240 -17.43 -5.95 26.86
N GLU A 241 -17.25 -4.67 26.49
CA GLU A 241 -18.35 -3.77 26.16
C GLU A 241 -19.05 -4.17 24.86
N GLN A 242 -18.27 -4.56 23.85
CA GLN A 242 -18.77 -4.90 22.52
C GLN A 242 -17.97 -6.06 21.92
N VAL A 243 -18.68 -7.05 21.36
CA VAL A 243 -18.08 -8.17 20.62
C VAL A 243 -18.77 -8.31 19.28
N LYS A 244 -18.07 -8.00 18.19
CA LYS A 244 -18.65 -8.03 16.84
C LYS A 244 -18.57 -9.45 16.27
N GLY A 245 -19.73 -10.05 16.00
CA GLY A 245 -19.85 -11.33 15.32
C GLY A 245 -20.12 -11.19 13.83
N VAL A 246 -20.57 -12.29 13.22
CA VAL A 246 -21.03 -12.31 11.82
C VAL A 246 -22.54 -12.41 11.72
N ARG A 247 -23.12 -11.95 10.61
CA ARG A 247 -24.58 -12.04 10.38
C ARG A 247 -25.00 -13.51 10.20
N GLY A 248 -24.19 -14.27 9.49
CA GLY A 248 -24.32 -15.69 9.26
C GLY A 248 -22.97 -16.25 8.85
N LEU A 249 -22.75 -17.52 9.12
CA LEU A 249 -21.51 -18.20 8.76
C LEU A 249 -21.53 -18.51 7.26
N THR A 250 -20.41 -18.34 6.55
CA THR A 250 -20.30 -18.55 5.09
C THR A 250 -19.55 -19.83 4.72
N ASN A 251 -19.01 -20.55 5.70
CA ASN A 251 -18.33 -21.82 5.52
C ASN A 251 -19.29 -22.98 5.20
N LYS A 252 -18.74 -24.05 4.62
CA LYS A 252 -19.48 -25.22 4.10
C LYS A 252 -20.31 -25.90 5.19
N THR A 253 -19.75 -26.04 6.38
CA THR A 253 -20.35 -26.79 7.50
C THR A 253 -21.07 -25.91 8.53
N ARG A 254 -21.05 -24.57 8.37
CA ARG A 254 -21.59 -23.61 9.36
C ARG A 254 -21.04 -23.85 10.78
N VAL A 255 -19.76 -24.23 10.89
CA VAL A 255 -19.03 -24.34 12.17
C VAL A 255 -18.70 -22.93 12.67
N PRO A 256 -19.11 -22.56 13.89
CA PRO A 256 -18.74 -21.30 14.51
C PRO A 256 -17.33 -21.38 15.14
N GLU A 257 -16.73 -20.23 15.36
CA GLU A 257 -15.58 -20.08 16.25
C GLU A 257 -16.03 -19.99 17.72
N PRO A 258 -15.24 -20.52 18.68
CA PRO A 258 -15.50 -20.34 20.11
C PRO A 258 -15.57 -18.86 20.52
N ILE A 259 -16.55 -18.51 21.36
CA ILE A 259 -16.81 -17.12 21.79
C ILE A 259 -15.66 -16.58 22.66
N GLU A 260 -14.97 -17.47 23.37
CA GLU A 260 -13.81 -17.16 24.19
C GLU A 260 -12.73 -16.43 23.38
N LYS A 261 -12.44 -16.92 22.16
CA LYS A 261 -11.49 -16.27 21.24
C LYS A 261 -11.96 -14.85 20.90
N GLY A 262 -13.25 -14.68 20.66
CA GLY A 262 -13.88 -13.40 20.39
C GLY A 262 -13.76 -12.37 21.50
N ILE A 263 -13.96 -12.80 22.74
CA ILE A 263 -13.85 -11.94 23.93
C ILE A 263 -12.40 -11.51 24.13
N LEU A 264 -11.45 -12.45 24.00
CA LEU A 264 -10.02 -12.13 24.10
C LEU A 264 -9.57 -11.17 22.98
N ARG A 265 -10.00 -11.38 21.73
CA ARG A 265 -9.72 -10.42 20.65
C ARG A 265 -10.30 -9.03 20.94
N ALA A 266 -11.54 -8.97 21.45
CA ALA A 266 -12.16 -7.70 21.82
C ALA A 266 -11.43 -6.99 22.96
N LYS A 267 -10.89 -7.74 23.94
CA LYS A 267 -10.04 -7.20 25.03
C LYS A 267 -8.81 -6.46 24.50
N TYR A 268 -8.20 -7.01 23.45
CA TYR A 268 -6.97 -6.49 22.85
C TYR A 268 -7.20 -5.60 21.61
N GLY A 269 -8.45 -5.27 21.29
CA GLY A 269 -8.77 -4.45 20.10
C GLY A 269 -8.43 -5.12 18.76
N LEU A 270 -8.40 -6.46 18.71
CA LEU A 270 -8.01 -7.23 17.53
C LEU A 270 -9.21 -7.60 16.67
N SER A 271 -8.98 -7.68 15.35
CA SER A 271 -9.98 -8.15 14.39
C SER A 271 -9.56 -9.46 13.74
N VAL A 272 -10.53 -10.32 13.47
CA VAL A 272 -10.31 -11.63 12.85
C VAL A 272 -10.63 -11.58 11.36
N TYR A 273 -9.81 -12.26 10.56
CA TYR A 273 -10.08 -12.49 9.14
C TYR A 273 -10.95 -13.74 8.93
N LYS A 274 -11.36 -14.01 7.69
CA LYS A 274 -12.34 -15.06 7.35
C LYS A 274 -11.90 -16.47 7.73
N ASP A 275 -10.61 -16.70 7.89
CA ASP A 275 -9.99 -17.99 8.18
C ASP A 275 -9.64 -18.18 9.66
N GLY A 276 -9.93 -17.18 10.51
CA GLY A 276 -9.64 -17.20 11.95
C GLY A 276 -8.34 -16.50 12.35
N THR A 277 -7.49 -16.14 11.38
CA THR A 277 -6.19 -15.48 11.63
C THR A 277 -6.32 -13.98 11.84
N ILE A 278 -5.32 -13.39 12.50
CA ILE A 278 -5.18 -11.94 12.68
C ILE A 278 -4.04 -11.45 11.79
N ARG A 279 -4.29 -10.39 11.01
CA ARG A 279 -3.39 -9.97 9.93
C ARG A 279 -3.12 -8.48 9.92
N PHE A 280 -1.92 -8.12 9.50
CA PHE A 280 -1.48 -6.76 9.28
C PHE A 280 -0.97 -6.59 7.85
N ASP A 281 -1.57 -5.70 7.06
CA ASP A 281 -1.13 -5.43 5.69
C ASP A 281 -0.02 -4.37 5.68
N ALA A 282 1.09 -4.65 5.00
CA ALA A 282 2.19 -3.73 4.79
C ALA A 282 2.64 -3.70 3.31
N THR A 283 3.02 -2.52 2.80
CA THR A 283 3.60 -2.38 1.45
C THR A 283 4.99 -3.00 1.41
N ASN A 284 5.30 -3.76 0.36
CA ASN A 284 6.59 -4.43 0.22
C ASN A 284 7.67 -3.47 -0.27
N ALA A 285 8.85 -3.54 0.35
CA ALA A 285 10.06 -2.91 -0.14
C ALA A 285 11.24 -3.90 -0.06
N PRO A 286 12.03 -4.05 -1.14
CA PRO A 286 13.18 -4.95 -1.13
C PRO A 286 14.34 -4.29 -0.39
N LEU A 287 15.04 -5.07 0.42
CA LEU A 287 16.27 -4.66 1.09
C LEU A 287 17.23 -5.84 1.14
N THR A 288 18.49 -5.62 0.77
CA THR A 288 19.55 -6.65 0.86
C THR A 288 20.55 -6.35 1.96
N HIS A 289 20.67 -5.08 2.37
CA HIS A 289 21.63 -4.62 3.36
C HIS A 289 20.99 -3.62 4.32
N PHE A 290 21.44 -3.60 5.56
CA PHE A 290 20.94 -2.67 6.58
C PHE A 290 22.04 -2.30 7.56
N LYS A 291 21.90 -1.16 8.22
CA LYS A 291 22.71 -0.82 9.40
C LYS A 291 21.93 -1.14 10.68
N PRO A 292 22.58 -1.69 11.72
CA PRO A 292 21.95 -1.89 13.03
C PRO A 292 21.24 -0.64 13.59
N SER A 293 21.83 0.54 13.37
CA SER A 293 21.27 1.83 13.81
C SER A 293 19.94 2.19 13.13
N GLU A 294 19.75 1.78 11.88
CA GLU A 294 18.52 2.05 11.10
C GLU A 294 17.32 1.25 11.61
N ILE A 295 17.57 0.00 12.02
CA ILE A 295 16.52 -0.94 12.42
C ILE A 295 16.26 -0.94 13.93
N GLY A 296 17.06 -0.17 14.69
CA GLY A 296 16.91 0.04 16.12
C GLY A 296 17.28 -1.19 16.97
N VAL A 297 18.30 -1.94 16.58
CA VAL A 297 18.69 -3.20 17.25
C VAL A 297 20.15 -3.16 17.73
N SER A 298 20.40 -3.71 18.92
CA SER A 298 21.75 -3.78 19.49
C SER A 298 22.62 -4.83 18.79
N LEU A 299 23.94 -4.61 18.81
CA LEU A 299 24.90 -5.55 18.24
C LEU A 299 24.86 -6.91 18.94
N GLU A 300 24.64 -6.93 20.25
CA GLU A 300 24.48 -8.17 21.02
C GLU A 300 23.32 -9.01 20.49
N LYS A 301 22.16 -8.38 20.27
CA LYS A 301 20.97 -9.07 19.75
C LYS A 301 21.19 -9.57 18.32
N LEU A 302 21.86 -8.79 17.47
CA LEU A 302 22.21 -9.22 16.12
C LEU A 302 23.17 -10.42 16.13
N ARG A 303 24.15 -10.45 17.04
CA ARG A 303 25.03 -11.61 17.23
C ARG A 303 24.25 -12.85 17.67
N GLU A 304 23.29 -12.72 18.59
CA GLU A 304 22.38 -13.83 18.96
C GLU A 304 21.58 -14.36 17.77
N LEU A 305 21.17 -13.47 16.85
CA LEU A 305 20.46 -13.84 15.62
C LEU A 305 21.38 -14.46 14.54
N GLY A 306 22.69 -14.47 14.79
CA GLY A 306 23.73 -15.05 13.95
C GLY A 306 24.36 -14.08 12.96
N TYR A 307 24.29 -12.76 13.20
CA TYR A 307 25.03 -11.74 12.46
C TYR A 307 26.36 -11.46 13.16
N THR A 308 27.46 -11.94 12.57
CA THR A 308 28.80 -11.88 13.16
C THR A 308 29.75 -10.93 12.44
N HIS A 309 29.56 -10.76 11.13
CA HIS A 309 30.39 -9.94 10.27
C HIS A 309 29.53 -8.97 9.45
N ASP A 310 30.14 -7.89 9.00
CA ASP A 310 29.57 -6.96 8.02
C ASP A 310 29.66 -7.51 6.59
N TYR A 311 29.14 -6.77 5.61
CA TYR A 311 29.15 -7.16 4.19
C TYR A 311 30.55 -7.30 3.57
N LEU A 312 31.59 -6.75 4.22
CA LEU A 312 32.99 -6.85 3.81
C LEU A 312 33.75 -7.94 4.58
N ASN A 313 33.04 -8.77 5.36
CA ASN A 313 33.58 -9.79 6.26
C ASN A 313 34.40 -9.25 7.45
N ASN A 314 34.27 -7.96 7.80
CA ASN A 314 34.86 -7.47 9.05
C ASN A 314 33.98 -7.83 10.24
N PRO A 315 34.55 -8.10 11.43
CA PRO A 315 33.77 -8.34 12.64
C PRO A 315 32.80 -7.19 12.94
N LEU A 316 31.56 -7.53 13.31
CA LEU A 316 30.53 -6.55 13.62
C LEU A 316 30.78 -5.92 15.01
N THR A 317 31.20 -4.65 15.02
CA THR A 317 31.62 -3.89 16.22
C THR A 317 30.98 -2.51 16.33
N ASP A 318 30.47 -1.94 15.25
CA ASP A 318 29.83 -0.62 15.19
C ASP A 318 28.37 -0.75 14.67
N LEU A 319 27.49 0.12 15.16
CA LEU A 319 26.10 0.23 14.73
C LEU A 319 25.94 0.84 13.32
N GLU A 320 26.98 1.51 12.81
CA GLU A 320 26.98 2.09 11.46
C GLU A 320 27.54 1.14 10.38
N GLN A 321 28.06 -0.03 10.77
CA GLN A 321 28.47 -1.06 9.82
C GLN A 321 27.26 -1.62 9.07
N ILE A 322 27.45 -1.85 7.77
CA ILE A 322 26.42 -2.37 6.89
C ILE A 322 26.45 -3.90 6.94
N CYS A 323 25.33 -4.53 7.32
CA CYS A 323 25.17 -5.97 7.37
C CYS A 323 24.37 -6.47 6.16
N GLU A 324 24.76 -7.61 5.59
CA GLU A 324 23.96 -8.30 4.58
C GLU A 324 22.76 -9.00 5.25
N LEU A 325 21.54 -8.70 4.78
CA LEU A 325 20.30 -9.24 5.29
C LEU A 325 20.12 -10.71 4.89
N LYS A 326 19.93 -11.59 5.87
CA LYS A 326 19.63 -13.00 5.57
C LYS A 326 18.26 -13.15 4.90
N VAL A 327 18.15 -14.13 4.01
CA VAL A 327 17.02 -14.31 3.09
C VAL A 327 15.63 -14.26 3.74
N GLN A 328 15.43 -14.85 4.92
CA GLN A 328 14.11 -14.89 5.59
C GLN A 328 14.03 -13.95 6.81
N ASP A 329 15.02 -13.09 7.00
CA ASP A 329 14.98 -12.05 8.03
C ASP A 329 14.27 -10.82 7.47
N ILE A 330 13.43 -10.19 8.29
CA ILE A 330 12.57 -9.09 7.88
C ILE A 330 12.62 -7.94 8.89
N ILE A 331 12.38 -6.74 8.39
CA ILE A 331 12.26 -5.52 9.18
C ILE A 331 10.85 -4.97 8.95
N ILE A 332 10.06 -4.94 10.02
CA ILE A 332 8.62 -4.63 9.94
C ILE A 332 8.34 -3.17 10.34
N PRO A 333 7.24 -2.56 9.86
CA PRO A 333 6.82 -1.24 10.33
C PRO A 333 6.60 -1.21 11.85
N TRP A 334 6.92 -0.10 12.51
CA TRP A 334 6.66 0.08 13.94
C TRP A 334 5.19 -0.11 14.30
N LYS A 335 4.28 0.39 13.46
CA LYS A 335 2.82 0.17 13.58
C LYS A 335 2.43 -1.30 13.53
N CYS A 336 3.17 -2.12 12.77
CA CYS A 336 2.96 -3.56 12.73
C CYS A 336 3.39 -4.18 14.06
N ALA A 337 4.57 -3.82 14.56
CA ALA A 337 5.08 -4.32 15.84
C ALA A 337 4.12 -4.03 17.01
N GLU A 338 3.62 -2.79 17.12
CA GLU A 338 2.62 -2.42 18.14
C GLU A 338 1.36 -3.31 18.06
N TYR A 339 0.89 -3.60 16.85
CA TYR A 339 -0.24 -4.49 16.66
C TYR A 339 0.09 -5.94 17.03
N LEU A 340 1.27 -6.45 16.63
CA LEU A 340 1.70 -7.81 16.93
C LEU A 340 1.97 -8.04 18.42
N VAL A 341 2.35 -7.02 19.20
CA VAL A 341 2.41 -7.11 20.68
C VAL A 341 1.03 -7.47 21.25
N SER A 342 -0.03 -6.79 20.78
CA SER A 342 -1.40 -7.11 21.19
C SER A 342 -1.81 -8.52 20.76
N VAL A 343 -1.39 -8.97 19.57
CA VAL A 343 -1.61 -10.35 19.10
C VAL A 343 -0.87 -11.37 19.98
N ALA A 344 0.37 -11.10 20.36
CA ALA A 344 1.16 -11.97 21.24
C ALA A 344 0.49 -12.13 22.62
N LYS A 345 0.05 -11.02 23.23
CA LYS A 345 -0.70 -11.03 24.50
C LYS A 345 -2.03 -11.78 24.39
N PHE A 346 -2.72 -11.64 23.26
CA PHE A 346 -3.90 -12.44 22.95
C PHE A 346 -3.60 -13.94 22.88
N ILE A 347 -2.52 -14.35 22.22
CA ILE A 347 -2.13 -15.77 22.11
C ILE A 347 -1.75 -16.34 23.47
N ASP A 348 -1.01 -15.60 24.29
CA ASP A 348 -0.61 -16.04 25.62
C ASP A 348 -1.81 -16.28 26.53
N GLU A 349 -2.75 -15.34 26.59
CA GLU A 349 -3.99 -15.55 27.36
C GLU A 349 -4.89 -16.63 26.76
N LEU A 350 -4.86 -16.81 25.43
CA LEU A 350 -5.60 -17.88 24.77
C LEU A 350 -5.03 -19.25 25.19
N LEU A 351 -3.70 -19.40 25.21
CA LEU A 351 -3.02 -20.61 25.68
C LEU A 351 -3.38 -20.89 27.14
N GLU A 352 -3.24 -19.90 28.02
CA GLU A 352 -3.47 -20.07 29.45
C GLU A 352 -4.94 -20.34 29.77
N LYS A 353 -5.84 -19.46 29.33
CA LYS A 353 -7.25 -19.48 29.79
C LYS A 353 -8.12 -20.44 29.02
N VAL A 354 -7.85 -20.64 27.72
CA VAL A 354 -8.70 -21.49 26.88
C VAL A 354 -8.15 -22.91 26.77
N TYR A 355 -6.84 -23.03 26.57
CA TYR A 355 -6.16 -24.31 26.33
C TYR A 355 -5.47 -24.90 27.56
N GLY A 356 -5.30 -24.14 28.66
CA GLY A 356 -4.62 -24.62 29.87
C GLY A 356 -3.11 -24.86 29.69
N LEU A 357 -2.49 -24.15 28.75
CA LEU A 357 -1.07 -24.25 28.42
C LEU A 357 -0.30 -23.01 28.91
N PRO A 358 1.02 -23.14 29.18
CA PRO A 358 1.82 -21.98 29.56
C PRO A 358 1.88 -20.93 28.43
N PRO A 359 2.02 -19.64 28.76
CA PRO A 359 2.20 -18.58 27.76
C PRO A 359 3.52 -18.76 27.01
N PHE A 360 3.51 -18.43 25.72
CA PHE A 360 4.62 -18.68 24.79
C PHE A 360 5.47 -17.44 24.54
N TYR A 361 4.85 -16.31 24.21
CA TYR A 361 5.57 -15.11 23.79
C TYR A 361 6.12 -14.32 24.98
N LYS A 362 5.29 -14.05 25.99
CA LYS A 362 5.62 -13.24 27.18
C LYS A 362 6.23 -11.88 26.81
N ILE A 363 5.60 -11.22 25.83
CA ILE A 363 6.08 -9.97 25.23
C ILE A 363 5.38 -8.78 25.86
N ASP A 364 6.14 -7.77 26.26
CA ASP A 364 5.61 -6.50 26.76
C ASP A 364 5.96 -5.32 25.87
N LYS A 365 7.13 -5.34 25.23
CA LYS A 365 7.62 -4.27 24.36
C LYS A 365 7.80 -4.78 22.94
N PRO A 366 7.69 -3.90 21.92
CA PRO A 366 7.97 -4.26 20.53
C PRO A 366 9.33 -4.95 20.33
N GLN A 367 10.37 -4.52 21.06
CA GLN A 367 11.71 -5.10 20.98
C GLN A 367 11.77 -6.59 21.32
N ASP A 368 10.85 -7.09 22.16
CA ASP A 368 10.80 -8.50 22.53
C ASP A 368 10.32 -9.38 21.37
N LEU A 369 9.72 -8.79 20.31
CA LEU A 369 9.35 -9.50 19.08
C LEU A 369 10.57 -9.94 18.24
N ILE A 370 11.75 -9.37 18.50
CA ILE A 370 12.97 -9.67 17.74
C ILE A 370 13.33 -11.15 17.93
N GLY A 371 13.46 -11.87 16.81
CA GLY A 371 13.74 -13.30 16.76
C GLY A 371 12.49 -14.18 16.64
N HIS A 372 11.29 -13.64 16.88
CA HIS A 372 10.07 -14.41 16.69
C HIS A 372 9.70 -14.57 15.21
N LEU A 373 9.06 -15.70 14.92
CA LEU A 373 8.65 -16.08 13.58
C LEU A 373 7.28 -15.50 13.23
N ILE A 374 7.18 -15.03 11.99
CA ILE A 374 5.95 -14.62 11.35
C ILE A 374 5.70 -15.45 10.09
N VAL A 375 4.47 -15.40 9.60
CA VAL A 375 4.10 -15.84 8.26
C VAL A 375 3.74 -14.61 7.44
N GLY A 376 4.47 -14.40 6.35
CA GLY A 376 4.07 -13.46 5.30
C GLY A 376 3.16 -14.19 4.31
N LEU A 377 2.02 -13.60 3.98
CA LEU A 377 1.07 -14.15 3.04
C LEU A 377 0.60 -13.06 2.06
N ALA A 378 0.78 -13.35 0.78
CA ALA A 378 0.33 -12.48 -0.29
C ALA A 378 -1.16 -12.65 -0.57
N PRO A 379 -1.87 -11.56 -0.94
CA PRO A 379 -3.23 -11.66 -1.46
C PRO A 379 -3.29 -12.63 -2.64
N HIS A 380 -4.42 -13.30 -2.86
CA HIS A 380 -4.59 -14.24 -3.98
C HIS A 380 -3.59 -15.41 -4.00
N THR A 381 -2.96 -15.75 -2.87
CA THR A 381 -2.12 -16.95 -2.73
C THR A 381 -2.61 -17.81 -1.57
N CYS A 382 -2.15 -19.06 -1.49
CA CYS A 382 -2.46 -19.98 -0.40
C CYS A 382 -1.22 -20.53 0.32
N ALA A 383 -0.03 -20.05 -0.06
CA ALA A 383 1.24 -20.43 0.53
C ALA A 383 1.83 -19.21 1.25
N GLY A 384 1.86 -19.28 2.58
CA GLY A 384 2.59 -18.32 3.40
C GLY A 384 4.09 -18.67 3.42
N VAL A 385 4.94 -17.68 3.66
CA VAL A 385 6.39 -17.86 3.80
C VAL A 385 6.80 -17.48 5.21
N LEU A 386 7.57 -18.35 5.88
CA LEU A 386 8.13 -18.01 7.19
C LEU A 386 9.14 -16.88 7.06
N GLY A 387 9.07 -15.93 7.99
CA GLY A 387 10.06 -14.89 8.19
C GLY A 387 10.39 -14.73 9.66
N ARG A 388 11.55 -14.16 9.97
CA ARG A 388 11.99 -13.86 11.33
C ARG A 388 12.17 -12.36 11.48
N ILE A 389 11.55 -11.77 12.50
CA ILE A 389 11.66 -10.34 12.77
C ILE A 389 13.06 -10.06 13.30
N ILE A 390 13.80 -9.14 12.67
CA ILE A 390 15.13 -8.74 13.12
C ILE A 390 15.24 -7.27 13.53
N GLY A 391 14.20 -6.47 13.28
CA GLY A 391 14.18 -5.05 13.63
C GLY A 391 12.94 -4.33 13.10
N PHE A 392 12.93 -3.01 13.24
CA PHE A 392 11.76 -2.19 12.95
C PHE A 392 12.11 -0.97 12.10
N THR A 393 11.13 -0.48 11.34
CA THR A 393 11.23 0.81 10.65
C THR A 393 10.05 1.73 10.99
N LYS A 394 10.30 3.04 11.01
CA LYS A 394 9.29 4.11 11.13
C LYS A 394 8.53 4.33 9.82
N LEU A 395 9.01 3.79 8.71
CA LEU A 395 8.33 3.83 7.42
C LEU A 395 7.13 2.86 7.41
N ASN A 396 6.14 3.13 6.56
CA ASN A 396 4.97 2.26 6.39
C ASN A 396 5.22 1.16 5.35
N VAL A 397 6.39 0.51 5.39
CA VAL A 397 6.81 -0.54 4.46
C VAL A 397 7.44 -1.72 5.21
N CYS A 398 7.29 -2.92 4.66
CA CYS A 398 7.97 -4.13 5.11
C CYS A 398 9.23 -4.33 4.28
N PHE A 399 10.39 -4.14 4.91
CA PHE A 399 11.68 -4.41 4.29
C PHE A 399 12.02 -5.89 4.46
N ALA A 400 12.34 -6.56 3.35
CA ALA A 400 12.77 -7.94 3.36
C ALA A 400 13.64 -8.22 2.13
N HIS A 401 14.38 -9.34 2.19
CA HIS A 401 15.16 -9.81 1.05
C HIS A 401 14.26 -9.99 -0.19
N PRO A 402 14.71 -9.62 -1.41
CA PRO A 402 13.92 -9.80 -2.64
C PRO A 402 13.35 -11.21 -2.83
N PHE A 403 14.10 -12.23 -2.42
CA PHE A 403 13.64 -13.63 -2.46
C PHE A 403 12.46 -13.90 -1.55
N TRP A 404 12.40 -13.30 -0.36
CA TRP A 404 11.27 -13.47 0.54
C TRP A 404 9.99 -12.84 -0.03
N HIS A 405 10.12 -11.67 -0.67
CA HIS A 405 9.01 -11.04 -1.42
C HIS A 405 8.57 -11.91 -2.60
N SER A 406 9.51 -12.33 -3.43
CA SER A 406 9.22 -13.15 -4.62
C SER A 406 8.69 -14.55 -4.31
N ALA A 407 9.12 -15.18 -3.21
CA ALA A 407 8.61 -16.49 -2.77
C ALA A 407 7.10 -16.47 -2.48
N LYS A 408 6.54 -15.31 -2.13
CA LYS A 408 5.11 -15.10 -1.94
C LYS A 408 4.36 -14.81 -3.24
N ARG A 409 5.03 -14.95 -4.39
CA ARG A 409 4.51 -14.62 -5.74
C ARG A 409 4.12 -13.15 -5.87
N ARG A 410 4.94 -12.26 -5.29
CA ARG A 410 4.73 -10.81 -5.28
C ARG A 410 5.94 -10.08 -5.80
N ASP A 411 5.64 -9.00 -6.52
CA ASP A 411 6.64 -8.04 -6.97
C ASP A 411 6.75 -6.91 -5.93
N CYS A 412 7.76 -6.06 -6.10
CA CYS A 412 7.98 -4.89 -5.25
C CYS A 412 7.59 -3.59 -5.99
N ASP A 413 6.48 -3.62 -6.74
CA ASP A 413 5.96 -2.53 -7.57
C ASP A 413 4.79 -1.76 -6.91
N GLY A 414 4.65 -1.87 -5.59
CA GLY A 414 3.55 -1.29 -4.81
C GLY A 414 2.55 -2.31 -4.27
N ASP A 415 2.86 -3.60 -4.44
CA ASP A 415 2.15 -4.71 -3.82
C ASP A 415 2.23 -4.70 -2.29
N GLU A 416 1.24 -5.32 -1.66
CA GLU A 416 1.09 -5.39 -0.21
C GLU A 416 0.99 -6.85 0.22
N ASP A 417 1.67 -7.17 1.32
CA ASP A 417 1.58 -8.48 1.97
C ASP A 417 0.96 -8.38 3.34
N SER A 418 0.30 -9.48 3.74
CA SER A 418 -0.19 -9.63 5.09
C SER A 418 0.82 -10.36 5.96
N ILE A 419 1.02 -9.85 7.16
CA ILE A 419 1.91 -10.37 8.19
C ILE A 419 1.04 -10.90 9.33
N MET A 420 1.34 -12.11 9.80
CA MET A 420 0.72 -12.73 10.97
C MET A 420 1.77 -13.43 11.84
N LEU A 421 1.59 -13.48 13.17
CA LEU A 421 2.44 -14.30 14.03
C LEU A 421 2.30 -15.77 13.66
N ALA A 422 3.40 -16.52 13.62
CA ALA A 422 3.35 -17.92 13.19
C ALA A 422 2.42 -18.76 14.09
N LEU A 423 2.47 -18.57 15.41
CA LEU A 423 1.63 -19.32 16.34
C LEU A 423 0.14 -18.94 16.25
N ASP A 424 -0.20 -17.70 15.85
CA ASP A 424 -1.58 -17.32 15.54
C ASP A 424 -2.13 -18.16 14.39
N ALA A 425 -1.36 -18.26 13.31
CA ALA A 425 -1.72 -19.06 12.16
C ALA A 425 -1.94 -20.54 12.56
N PHE A 426 -1.09 -21.13 13.40
CA PHE A 426 -1.27 -22.52 13.83
C PHE A 426 -2.48 -22.75 14.76
N LEU A 427 -2.76 -21.82 15.69
CA LEU A 427 -3.82 -22.02 16.70
C LEU A 427 -5.21 -21.60 16.22
N ASN A 428 -5.29 -20.59 15.35
CA ASN A 428 -6.55 -19.93 15.03
C ASN A 428 -7.03 -20.20 13.60
N PHE A 429 -6.14 -20.62 12.70
CA PHE A 429 -6.54 -21.05 11.37
C PHE A 429 -7.36 -22.35 11.41
N SER A 430 -8.41 -22.42 10.61
CA SER A 430 -9.04 -23.70 10.25
C SER A 430 -9.62 -23.64 8.85
N ARG A 431 -9.40 -24.71 8.08
CA ARG A 431 -10.06 -24.91 6.78
C ARG A 431 -11.58 -24.92 6.90
N GLU A 432 -12.11 -25.30 8.05
CA GLU A 432 -13.55 -25.30 8.32
C GLU A 432 -14.14 -23.89 8.36
N TYR A 433 -13.35 -22.82 8.55
CA TYR A 433 -13.84 -21.44 8.57
C TYR A 433 -13.91 -20.80 7.17
N LEU A 434 -13.23 -21.40 6.19
CA LEU A 434 -13.15 -20.83 4.85
C LEU A 434 -14.52 -20.75 4.17
N PRO A 435 -14.82 -19.64 3.45
CA PRO A 435 -16.07 -19.49 2.72
C PRO A 435 -16.28 -20.58 1.67
N ASP A 436 -17.51 -21.09 1.58
CA ASP A 436 -17.93 -22.08 0.59
C ASP A 436 -18.32 -21.40 -0.73
N GLN A 437 -17.36 -20.72 -1.33
CA GLN A 437 -17.51 -20.01 -2.60
C GLN A 437 -16.23 -20.16 -3.43
N ILE A 438 -16.36 -20.02 -4.76
CA ILE A 438 -15.22 -20.03 -5.67
C ILE A 438 -14.23 -18.94 -5.24
N GLY A 439 -12.98 -19.32 -5.00
CA GLY A 439 -11.92 -18.42 -4.50
C GLY A 439 -11.92 -18.19 -3.00
N GLY A 440 -12.82 -18.82 -2.21
CA GLY A 440 -12.84 -18.70 -0.74
C GLY A 440 -11.60 -19.25 -0.04
N ILE A 441 -10.84 -20.12 -0.72
CA ILE A 441 -9.58 -20.71 -0.26
C ILE A 441 -8.39 -19.75 -0.44
N MET A 442 -8.49 -18.84 -1.40
CA MET A 442 -7.43 -17.89 -1.70
C MET A 442 -7.22 -16.95 -0.51
N ASP A 443 -6.02 -16.40 -0.38
CA ASP A 443 -5.67 -15.47 0.70
C ASP A 443 -5.80 -16.15 2.07
N SER A 444 -5.40 -17.42 2.18
CA SER A 444 -5.40 -18.22 3.43
C SER A 444 -4.12 -19.07 3.52
N PRO A 445 -3.48 -19.20 4.70
CA PRO A 445 -2.19 -19.90 4.84
C PRO A 445 -2.38 -21.43 4.87
N LEU A 446 -2.82 -22.03 3.76
CA LEU A 446 -2.98 -23.49 3.65
C LEU A 446 -1.64 -24.23 3.70
N PHE A 447 -0.61 -23.63 3.10
CA PHE A 447 0.74 -24.14 3.09
C PHE A 447 1.68 -23.10 3.68
N ILE A 448 2.75 -23.56 4.32
CA ILE A 448 3.79 -22.70 4.86
C ILE A 448 5.14 -23.14 4.27
N ILE A 449 5.77 -22.25 3.51
CA ILE A 449 7.11 -22.42 2.97
C ILE A 449 8.10 -22.14 4.11
N ARG A 450 8.79 -23.20 4.54
CA ARG A 450 9.73 -23.13 5.67
C ARG A 450 11.06 -22.46 5.31
N ALA A 451 11.53 -22.70 4.09
CA ALA A 451 12.84 -22.27 3.60
C ALA A 451 12.67 -21.75 2.18
N VAL A 452 13.26 -20.60 1.88
CA VAL A 452 13.22 -19.98 0.56
C VAL A 452 14.51 -20.32 -0.18
N MET A 453 14.36 -20.93 -1.35
CA MET A 453 15.47 -21.24 -2.26
C MET A 453 15.40 -20.31 -3.49
N PRO A 454 16.52 -19.72 -3.93
CA PRO A 454 16.55 -18.82 -5.09
C PRO A 454 16.06 -19.45 -6.40
N GLU A 455 16.07 -20.77 -6.51
CA GLU A 455 15.60 -21.50 -7.69
C GLU A 455 14.07 -21.62 -7.75
N ASP A 456 13.41 -21.53 -6.60
CA ASP A 456 11.95 -21.73 -6.45
C ASP A 456 11.16 -20.41 -6.55
N VAL A 457 11.86 -19.26 -6.58
CA VAL A 457 11.22 -17.94 -6.66
C VAL A 457 10.92 -17.53 -8.11
N GLN A 458 10.33 -16.36 -8.30
CA GLN A 458 9.96 -15.89 -9.62
C GLN A 458 11.17 -15.38 -10.40
N ARG A 459 11.07 -15.43 -11.73
CA ARG A 459 12.12 -15.03 -12.66
C ARG A 459 12.64 -13.60 -12.42
N GLN A 460 11.79 -12.67 -11.99
CA GLN A 460 12.19 -11.29 -11.69
C GLN A 460 13.32 -11.24 -10.65
N ALA A 461 13.25 -12.08 -9.61
CA ALA A 461 14.29 -12.15 -8.59
C ALA A 461 15.59 -12.80 -9.10
N HIS A 462 15.52 -13.62 -10.15
CA HIS A 462 16.70 -14.24 -10.78
C HIS A 462 17.51 -13.21 -11.59
N GLU A 463 16.84 -12.17 -12.10
CA GLU A 463 17.43 -11.08 -12.88
C GLU A 463 17.88 -9.90 -11.99
N PHE A 464 17.86 -10.08 -10.66
CA PHE A 464 18.37 -9.10 -9.71
C PHE A 464 19.90 -9.02 -9.79
N ASP A 465 20.42 -7.80 -9.93
CA ASP A 465 21.84 -7.51 -9.99
C ASP A 465 22.44 -7.41 -8.58
N VAL A 466 23.61 -7.99 -8.42
CA VAL A 466 24.33 -8.16 -7.15
C VAL A 466 25.79 -7.73 -7.25
N ALA A 467 26.14 -6.97 -8.31
CA ALA A 467 27.47 -6.41 -8.49
C ALA A 467 27.76 -5.22 -7.55
N ASP A 468 29.03 -5.05 -7.16
CA ASP A 468 29.53 -3.90 -6.40
C ASP A 468 29.72 -2.67 -7.29
N LYS A 469 30.09 -2.88 -8.55
CA LYS A 469 30.25 -1.85 -9.58
C LYS A 469 30.01 -2.44 -10.96
N TYR A 470 29.52 -1.61 -11.88
CA TYR A 470 29.42 -2.00 -13.28
C TYR A 470 30.76 -1.80 -14.01
N PRO A 471 31.12 -2.69 -14.94
CA PRO A 471 32.31 -2.52 -15.77
C PRO A 471 32.18 -1.32 -16.72
N LEU A 472 33.30 -0.74 -17.13
CA LEU A 472 33.31 0.40 -18.08
C LEU A 472 32.56 0.07 -19.38
N GLU A 473 32.75 -1.14 -19.90
CA GLU A 473 32.11 -1.64 -21.13
C GLU A 473 30.58 -1.55 -21.07
N PHE A 474 29.98 -1.79 -19.89
CA PHE A 474 28.54 -1.65 -19.70
C PHE A 474 28.07 -0.21 -19.98
N TYR A 475 28.77 0.79 -19.44
CA TYR A 475 28.42 2.20 -19.64
C TYR A 475 28.62 2.65 -21.10
N GLU A 476 29.68 2.16 -21.75
CA GLU A 476 29.95 2.50 -23.16
C GLU A 476 28.90 1.91 -24.11
N GLU A 477 28.52 0.65 -23.91
CA GLU A 477 27.50 0.00 -24.73
C GLU A 477 26.08 0.48 -24.41
N ALA A 478 25.79 0.84 -23.16
CA ALA A 478 24.55 1.53 -22.80
C ALA A 478 24.45 2.89 -23.51
N GLY A 479 25.56 3.63 -23.62
CA GLY A 479 25.61 4.88 -24.39
C GLY A 479 25.38 4.70 -25.89
N ARG A 480 25.55 3.49 -26.42
CA ARG A 480 25.19 3.12 -27.81
C ARG A 480 23.78 2.53 -27.93
N CYS A 481 22.98 2.59 -26.87
CA CYS A 481 21.63 2.04 -26.80
C CYS A 481 21.55 0.54 -27.13
N ARG A 482 22.58 -0.25 -26.76
CA ARG A 482 22.52 -1.71 -26.95
C ARG A 482 21.41 -2.35 -26.09
N PRO A 483 20.76 -3.42 -26.58
CA PRO A 483 19.74 -4.13 -25.80
C PRO A 483 20.32 -4.73 -24.51
N ALA A 484 19.62 -4.55 -23.38
CA ALA A 484 20.06 -5.05 -22.07
C ALA A 484 20.34 -6.56 -22.03
N ARG A 485 19.64 -7.37 -22.84
CA ARG A 485 19.83 -8.83 -22.90
C ARG A 485 21.24 -9.24 -23.37
N GLU A 486 21.86 -8.45 -24.24
CA GLU A 486 23.22 -8.71 -24.72
C GLU A 486 24.28 -8.34 -23.68
N LEU A 487 23.93 -7.42 -22.77
CA LEU A 487 24.81 -6.93 -21.71
C LEU A 487 24.72 -7.77 -20.43
N LEU A 488 23.71 -8.64 -20.29
CA LEU A 488 23.53 -9.51 -19.12
C LEU A 488 24.80 -10.28 -18.72
N PRO A 489 25.59 -10.87 -19.63
CA PRO A 489 26.80 -11.60 -19.26
C PRO A 489 27.89 -10.73 -18.62
N LEU A 490 27.85 -9.41 -18.82
CA LEU A 490 28.81 -8.46 -18.25
C LEU A 490 28.52 -8.12 -16.78
N ILE A 491 27.32 -8.45 -16.29
CA ILE A 491 26.83 -8.06 -14.97
C ILE A 491 26.61 -9.32 -14.13
N ASP A 492 27.00 -9.25 -12.85
CA ASP A 492 26.77 -10.34 -11.91
C ASP A 492 25.32 -10.29 -11.40
N ILE A 493 24.51 -11.26 -11.84
CA ILE A 493 23.11 -11.40 -11.45
C ILE A 493 22.91 -12.70 -10.66
N VAL A 494 21.85 -12.74 -9.85
CA VAL A 494 21.48 -13.91 -9.04
C VAL A 494 21.49 -15.22 -9.84
N LYS A 495 20.95 -15.20 -11.08
CA LYS A 495 20.89 -16.39 -11.94
C LYS A 495 22.26 -17.01 -12.23
N HIS A 496 23.33 -16.21 -12.28
CA HIS A 496 24.70 -16.71 -12.51
C HIS A 496 25.23 -17.48 -11.30
N ARG A 497 24.64 -17.30 -10.11
CA ARG A 497 25.13 -17.84 -8.84
C ARG A 497 24.44 -19.13 -8.38
N PHE A 498 23.40 -19.63 -9.06
CA PHE A 498 22.60 -20.78 -8.61
C PHE A 498 23.40 -22.06 -8.27
N ASN A 499 24.48 -22.32 -9.00
CA ASN A 499 25.31 -23.51 -8.78
C ASN A 499 26.41 -23.30 -7.72
N SER A 500 26.37 -22.18 -6.99
CA SER A 500 27.38 -21.80 -6.00
C SER A 500 26.77 -21.55 -4.62
N GLU A 501 27.61 -21.58 -3.58
CA GLU A 501 27.20 -21.23 -2.22
C GLU A 501 26.84 -19.73 -2.07
N LEU A 502 27.27 -18.89 -3.03
CA LEU A 502 26.98 -17.46 -3.11
C LEU A 502 25.55 -17.15 -3.59
N LYS A 503 24.70 -18.16 -3.76
CA LYS A 503 23.29 -17.95 -4.14
C LYS A 503 22.43 -17.35 -3.02
N LEU A 504 22.87 -17.48 -1.77
CA LEU A 504 22.15 -17.01 -0.58
C LEU A 504 22.82 -15.81 0.12
N GLN A 505 24.05 -15.47 -0.26
CA GLN A 505 24.89 -14.49 0.44
C GLN A 505 25.97 -13.90 -0.50
N GLY A 506 26.68 -12.86 -0.06
CA GLY A 506 27.69 -12.15 -0.85
C GLY A 506 27.09 -11.19 -1.87
N PHE A 507 25.90 -10.65 -1.60
CA PHE A 507 25.25 -9.68 -2.46
C PHE A 507 25.94 -8.33 -2.28
N MET A 508 26.06 -7.56 -3.35
CA MET A 508 26.61 -6.21 -3.28
C MET A 508 25.59 -5.19 -3.80
N PHE A 509 25.97 -3.92 -3.72
CA PHE A 509 25.18 -2.79 -4.20
C PHE A 509 26.13 -1.72 -4.73
N THR A 510 25.68 -0.96 -5.72
CA THR A 510 26.51 0.04 -6.41
C THR A 510 26.52 1.40 -5.74
N VAL A 511 25.41 1.79 -5.09
CA VAL A 511 25.25 3.12 -4.49
C VAL A 511 24.84 2.98 -3.03
N PRO A 512 25.69 3.37 -2.07
CA PRO A 512 25.33 3.35 -0.65
C PRO A 512 24.29 4.43 -0.35
N THR A 513 23.41 4.14 0.61
CA THR A 513 22.51 5.12 1.22
C THR A 513 23.02 5.52 2.60
N SER A 514 22.75 6.75 3.02
CA SER A 514 23.12 7.22 4.35
C SER A 514 22.23 6.60 5.43
N ASN A 515 20.91 6.60 5.19
CA ASN A 515 19.90 5.98 6.04
C ASN A 515 18.69 5.53 5.19
N ILE A 516 18.24 4.28 5.36
CA ILE A 516 17.02 3.76 4.69
C ILE A 516 15.74 4.54 5.03
N GLU A 517 15.72 5.25 6.16
CA GLU A 517 14.61 6.10 6.64
C GLU A 517 14.76 7.59 6.30
N ALA A 518 15.78 8.00 5.54
CA ALA A 518 16.05 9.42 5.28
C ALA A 518 14.92 10.17 4.54
N GLY A 519 13.98 9.44 3.94
CA GLY A 519 12.85 9.98 3.18
C GLY A 519 11.62 10.38 4.00
N ASN A 520 10.57 10.80 3.28
CA ASN A 520 9.28 11.11 3.87
C ASN A 520 8.60 9.84 4.40
N LYS A 521 8.22 9.83 5.68
CA LYS A 521 7.65 8.66 6.36
C LYS A 521 6.22 8.32 5.92
N GLU A 522 5.46 9.35 5.53
CA GLU A 522 4.08 9.22 5.09
C GLU A 522 3.79 10.17 3.94
N SER A 523 3.03 9.69 2.96
CA SER A 523 2.65 10.50 1.80
C SER A 523 1.61 11.56 2.17
N ILE A 524 1.78 12.77 1.62
CA ILE A 524 0.82 13.88 1.75
C ILE A 524 -0.58 13.46 1.26
N TYR A 525 -0.65 12.55 0.28
CA TYR A 525 -1.91 12.03 -0.23
C TYR A 525 -2.81 11.43 0.87
N LYS A 526 -2.23 10.85 1.93
CA LYS A 526 -2.98 10.27 3.05
C LYS A 526 -3.39 11.29 4.09
N THR A 527 -2.58 12.33 4.29
CA THR A 527 -2.88 13.39 5.27
C THR A 527 -4.04 14.25 4.79
N LEU A 528 -4.16 14.46 3.48
CA LEU A 528 -5.29 15.13 2.85
C LEU A 528 -6.57 14.26 2.89
N LYS A 529 -7.62 14.74 3.55
CA LYS A 529 -8.90 14.01 3.68
C LYS A 529 -9.83 14.22 2.49
N ARG A 530 -9.94 15.46 1.99
CA ARG A 530 -10.88 15.82 0.91
C ARG A 530 -10.24 15.61 -0.45
N MET A 531 -11.06 15.24 -1.44
CA MET A 531 -10.61 15.05 -2.82
C MET A 531 -10.15 16.38 -3.43
N SER A 532 -10.91 17.46 -3.21
CA SER A 532 -10.58 18.83 -3.63
C SER A 532 -9.15 19.23 -3.24
N ASP A 533 -8.75 18.92 -2.01
CA ASP A 533 -7.44 19.29 -1.48
C ASP A 533 -6.34 18.48 -2.16
N LYS A 534 -6.59 17.19 -2.41
CA LYS A 534 -5.68 16.31 -3.15
C LYS A 534 -5.48 16.78 -4.58
N LEU A 535 -6.56 17.17 -5.24
CA LEU A 535 -6.54 17.72 -6.60
C LEU A 535 -5.70 19.00 -6.65
N ASN A 536 -5.98 19.94 -5.73
CA ASN A 536 -5.26 21.21 -5.68
C ASN A 536 -3.77 21.00 -5.39
N ALA A 537 -3.43 20.06 -4.49
CA ALA A 537 -2.03 19.71 -4.23
C ALA A 537 -1.34 19.07 -5.44
N GLN A 538 -2.03 18.17 -6.17
CA GLN A 538 -1.51 17.55 -7.39
C GLN A 538 -1.25 18.60 -8.48
N LEU A 539 -2.19 19.51 -8.70
CA LEU A 539 -2.08 20.56 -9.71
C LEU A 539 -1.04 21.62 -9.33
N GLY A 540 -0.97 21.99 -8.05
CA GLY A 540 0.06 22.90 -7.55
C GLY A 540 1.48 22.32 -7.65
N LEU A 541 1.62 20.99 -7.69
CA LEU A 541 2.89 20.34 -8.01
C LEU A 541 3.16 20.34 -9.52
N ALA A 542 2.15 20.05 -10.35
CA ALA A 542 2.27 20.10 -11.81
C ALA A 542 2.72 21.49 -12.29
N GLU A 543 2.20 22.58 -11.71
CA GLU A 543 2.60 23.96 -12.04
C GLU A 543 4.06 24.30 -11.65
N LYS A 544 4.67 23.52 -10.76
CA LYS A 544 6.06 23.73 -10.32
C LYS A 544 7.07 22.89 -11.10
N ILE A 545 6.63 21.78 -11.70
CA ILE A 545 7.52 20.84 -12.37
C ILE A 545 7.51 21.12 -13.86
N LYS A 546 8.65 21.54 -14.41
CA LYS A 546 8.82 21.82 -15.83
C LYS A 546 8.46 20.64 -16.75
N ALA A 547 8.76 19.41 -16.32
CA ALA A 547 8.48 18.20 -17.08
C ALA A 547 6.99 17.82 -17.14
N VAL A 548 6.11 18.53 -16.43
CA VAL A 548 4.68 18.20 -16.33
C VAL A 548 3.85 19.37 -16.85
N ASP A 549 3.02 19.10 -17.86
CA ASP A 549 2.03 20.07 -18.32
C ASP A 549 0.76 20.01 -17.45
N ALA A 550 0.53 21.07 -16.67
CA ALA A 550 -0.62 21.19 -15.79
C ALA A 550 -1.96 21.20 -16.55
N HIS A 551 -2.01 21.73 -17.78
CA HIS A 551 -3.21 21.73 -18.60
C HIS A 551 -3.60 20.29 -18.98
N ILE A 552 -2.63 19.50 -19.45
CA ILE A 552 -2.84 18.08 -19.80
C ILE A 552 -3.26 17.27 -18.56
N VAL A 553 -2.62 17.50 -17.41
CA VAL A 553 -3.00 16.82 -16.15
C VAL A 553 -4.44 17.13 -15.77
N ALA A 554 -4.84 18.41 -15.85
CA ALA A 554 -6.20 18.84 -15.52
C ALA A 554 -7.23 18.22 -16.48
N GLU A 555 -6.93 18.15 -17.78
CA GLU A 555 -7.78 17.51 -18.79
C GLU A 555 -7.96 16.01 -18.54
N ILE A 556 -6.86 15.29 -18.21
CA ILE A 556 -6.91 13.88 -17.86
C ILE A 556 -7.82 13.67 -16.65
N VAL A 557 -7.67 14.48 -15.59
CA VAL A 557 -8.49 14.34 -14.38
C VAL A 557 -9.96 14.62 -14.65
N LEU A 558 -10.26 15.68 -15.41
CA LEU A 558 -11.62 16.06 -15.76
C LEU A 558 -12.35 14.92 -16.49
N ASN A 559 -11.69 14.31 -17.49
CA ASN A 559 -12.29 13.25 -18.29
C ASN A 559 -12.39 11.91 -17.57
N THR A 560 -11.28 11.46 -16.97
CA THR A 560 -11.17 10.09 -16.45
C THR A 560 -11.83 9.94 -15.09
N HIS A 561 -11.86 11.00 -14.28
CA HIS A 561 -12.41 10.98 -12.93
C HIS A 561 -13.74 11.74 -12.84
N PHE A 562 -13.78 13.06 -13.09
CA PHE A 562 -14.94 13.88 -12.73
C PHE A 562 -16.14 13.64 -13.64
N ILE A 563 -16.01 13.88 -14.94
CA ILE A 563 -17.11 13.70 -15.89
C ILE A 563 -17.61 12.25 -15.85
N ARG A 564 -16.68 11.28 -15.79
CA ARG A 564 -17.03 9.87 -15.69
C ARG A 564 -17.84 9.54 -14.42
N ASP A 565 -17.46 10.08 -13.27
CA ASP A 565 -18.16 9.83 -12.01
C ASP A 565 -19.50 10.57 -11.96
N ILE A 566 -19.58 11.82 -12.41
CA ILE A 566 -20.83 12.60 -12.44
C ILE A 566 -21.84 11.92 -13.36
N SER A 567 -21.49 11.63 -14.61
CA SER A 567 -22.39 10.93 -15.55
C SER A 567 -22.71 9.51 -15.08
N GLY A 568 -21.77 8.81 -14.46
CA GLY A 568 -21.97 7.49 -13.89
C GLY A 568 -22.99 7.49 -12.75
N ASN A 569 -22.84 8.42 -11.80
CA ASN A 569 -23.74 8.60 -10.67
C ASN A 569 -25.13 9.07 -11.11
N LEU A 570 -25.21 9.95 -12.12
CA LEU A 570 -26.46 10.41 -12.72
C LEU A 570 -27.25 9.23 -13.32
N ARG A 571 -26.59 8.41 -14.16
CA ARG A 571 -27.19 7.20 -14.73
C ARG A 571 -27.59 6.18 -13.65
N ALA A 572 -26.73 6.00 -12.65
CA ALA A 572 -27.01 5.11 -11.53
C ALA A 572 -28.22 5.59 -10.72
N PHE A 573 -28.37 6.90 -10.51
CA PHE A 573 -29.51 7.49 -9.81
C PHE A 573 -30.82 7.22 -10.53
N ALA A 574 -30.86 7.40 -11.86
CA ALA A 574 -32.05 7.13 -12.66
C ALA A 574 -32.46 5.63 -12.69
N THR A 575 -31.49 4.72 -12.53
CA THR A 575 -31.69 3.26 -12.63
C THR A 575 -31.64 2.53 -11.29
N GLN A 576 -31.58 3.27 -10.18
CA GLN A 576 -31.26 2.69 -8.87
C GLN A 576 -32.33 1.75 -8.31
N SER A 577 -31.87 0.87 -7.42
CA SER A 577 -32.74 0.04 -6.58
C SER A 577 -32.94 0.68 -5.20
N PHE A 578 -34.04 0.34 -4.54
CA PHE A 578 -34.35 0.81 -3.19
C PHE A 578 -33.93 -0.23 -2.16
N ARG A 579 -33.39 0.20 -1.03
CA ARG A 579 -32.95 -0.69 0.05
C ARG A 579 -33.73 -0.38 1.33
N CYS A 580 -34.19 -1.42 2.02
CA CYS A 580 -34.74 -1.24 3.36
C CYS A 580 -33.64 -0.96 4.38
N LYS A 581 -33.81 0.10 5.19
CA LYS A 581 -32.88 0.47 6.28
C LYS A 581 -32.71 -0.64 7.33
N LYS A 582 -33.74 -1.46 7.56
CA LYS A 582 -33.78 -2.46 8.65
C LYS A 582 -33.25 -3.83 8.21
N CYS A 583 -33.81 -4.42 7.16
CA CYS A 583 -33.44 -5.78 6.72
C CYS A 583 -32.41 -5.82 5.59
N ASN A 584 -32.10 -4.67 4.96
CA ASN A 584 -31.23 -4.53 3.79
C ASN A 584 -31.71 -5.23 2.52
N LYS A 585 -32.98 -5.67 2.47
CA LYS A 585 -33.57 -6.21 1.25
C LYS A 585 -33.63 -5.13 0.17
N ARG A 586 -33.25 -5.50 -1.04
CA ARG A 586 -33.25 -4.62 -2.21
C ARG A 586 -34.51 -4.86 -3.02
N PHE A 587 -35.12 -3.78 -3.47
CA PHE A 587 -36.29 -3.76 -4.33
C PHE A 587 -35.95 -2.98 -5.58
N ARG A 588 -36.21 -3.56 -6.76
CA ARG A 588 -36.00 -2.87 -8.03
C ARG A 588 -36.90 -1.64 -8.18
N ARG A 589 -38.10 -1.67 -7.58
CA ARG A 589 -39.08 -0.58 -7.56
C ARG A 589 -39.62 -0.43 -6.15
N VAL A 590 -40.04 0.77 -5.76
CA VAL A 590 -40.73 0.99 -4.49
C VAL A 590 -42.05 0.21 -4.50
N PRO A 591 -42.31 -0.68 -3.52
CA PRO A 591 -43.62 -1.29 -3.36
C PRO A 591 -44.68 -0.21 -3.16
N LEU A 592 -45.88 -0.40 -3.72
CA LEU A 592 -46.97 0.59 -3.63
C LEU A 592 -47.34 0.98 -2.19
N LYS A 593 -47.10 0.09 -1.21
CA LYS A 593 -47.29 0.39 0.21
C LYS A 593 -46.24 1.36 0.80
N GLY A 594 -45.20 1.73 0.06
CA GLY A 594 -44.12 2.61 0.52
C GLY A 594 -43.16 1.99 1.55
N VAL A 595 -43.47 0.81 2.08
CA VAL A 595 -42.69 0.12 3.12
C VAL A 595 -42.12 -1.21 2.62
N CYS A 596 -41.10 -1.72 3.33
CA CYS A 596 -40.54 -3.02 3.06
C CYS A 596 -41.57 -4.15 3.30
N LEU A 597 -41.80 -4.98 2.29
CA LEU A 597 -42.76 -6.09 2.34
C LEU A 597 -42.40 -7.20 3.36
N GLU A 598 -41.15 -7.30 3.81
CA GLU A 598 -40.74 -8.32 4.79
C GLU A 598 -40.73 -7.84 6.24
N CYS A 599 -40.34 -6.59 6.49
CA CYS A 599 -40.08 -6.12 7.85
C CYS A 599 -40.79 -4.81 8.22
N GLY A 600 -41.58 -4.25 7.30
CA GLY A 600 -42.29 -2.98 7.48
C GLY A 600 -41.39 -1.75 7.57
N GLY A 601 -40.07 -1.89 7.39
CA GLY A 601 -39.13 -0.79 7.51
C GLY A 601 -39.14 0.17 6.31
N GLU A 602 -38.69 1.40 6.56
CA GLU A 602 -38.55 2.46 5.55
C GLU A 602 -37.54 2.06 4.45
N LEU A 603 -37.85 2.46 3.22
CA LEU A 603 -37.03 2.25 2.04
C LEU A 603 -36.26 3.53 1.72
N THR A 604 -34.96 3.40 1.44
CA THR A 604 -34.14 4.52 1.00
C THR A 604 -33.55 4.28 -0.38
N LEU A 605 -33.26 5.39 -1.04
CA LEU A 605 -32.41 5.44 -2.22
C LEU A 605 -31.02 4.91 -1.89
N THR A 606 -30.36 4.34 -2.90
CA THR A 606 -28.96 3.91 -2.80
C THR A 606 -27.99 4.99 -3.25
N VAL A 607 -28.43 5.87 -4.15
CA VAL A 607 -27.68 7.02 -4.67
C VAL A 607 -28.49 8.27 -4.37
N HIS A 608 -27.84 9.28 -3.79
CA HIS A 608 -28.48 10.54 -3.42
C HIS A 608 -27.98 11.67 -4.31
N ARG A 609 -28.79 12.74 -4.45
CA ARG A 609 -28.46 13.94 -5.24
C ARG A 609 -27.06 14.50 -4.95
N GLY A 610 -26.72 14.67 -3.67
CA GLY A 610 -25.41 15.21 -3.28
C GLY A 610 -24.21 14.34 -3.69
N THR A 611 -24.42 13.08 -4.06
CA THR A 611 -23.35 12.23 -4.65
C THR A 611 -23.06 12.60 -6.09
N ILE A 612 -24.07 13.06 -6.83
CA ILE A 612 -23.96 13.48 -8.23
C ILE A 612 -23.32 14.87 -8.33
N GLU A 613 -23.78 15.81 -7.50
CA GLU A 613 -23.30 17.21 -7.52
C GLU A 613 -21.89 17.39 -6.92
N LYS A 614 -21.37 16.36 -6.23
CA LYS A 614 -20.13 16.41 -5.44
C LYS A 614 -18.91 17.00 -6.18
N TYR A 615 -18.77 16.73 -7.47
CA TYR A 615 -17.59 17.11 -8.25
C TYR A 615 -17.87 18.17 -9.33
N LEU A 616 -19.10 18.66 -9.41
CA LEU A 616 -19.50 19.59 -10.47
C LEU A 616 -18.77 20.94 -10.33
N GLU A 617 -18.71 21.48 -9.12
CA GLU A 617 -18.00 22.74 -8.82
C GLU A 617 -16.49 22.62 -9.07
N ASP A 618 -15.88 21.50 -8.64
CA ASP A 618 -14.46 21.24 -8.87
C ASP A 618 -14.15 21.13 -10.37
N ALA A 619 -15.02 20.50 -11.15
CA ALA A 619 -14.89 20.40 -12.61
C ALA A 619 -14.94 21.78 -13.29
N TRP A 620 -15.90 22.63 -12.90
CA TRP A 620 -16.00 24.00 -13.39
C TRP A 620 -14.76 24.84 -13.04
N ARG A 621 -14.21 24.66 -11.84
CA ARG A 621 -12.98 25.34 -11.41
C ARG A 621 -11.79 24.99 -12.31
N LEU A 622 -11.66 23.72 -12.72
CA LEU A 622 -10.58 23.28 -13.62
C LEU A 622 -10.69 23.91 -15.00
N VAL A 623 -11.89 23.87 -15.59
CA VAL A 623 -12.15 24.43 -16.93
C VAL A 623 -11.80 25.92 -16.96
N ARG A 624 -12.21 26.68 -15.94
CA ARG A 624 -11.93 28.12 -15.85
C ARG A 624 -10.45 28.42 -15.59
N LYS A 625 -9.80 27.67 -14.69
CA LYS A 625 -8.41 27.95 -14.29
C LYS A 625 -7.42 27.69 -15.43
N TYR A 626 -7.60 26.61 -16.19
CA TYR A 626 -6.67 26.22 -17.26
C TYR A 626 -7.14 26.64 -18.65
N GLY A 627 -8.26 27.36 -18.78
CA GLY A 627 -8.75 27.82 -20.08
C GLY A 627 -9.02 26.66 -21.06
N MET A 628 -9.70 25.61 -20.58
CA MET A 628 -9.94 24.41 -21.38
C MET A 628 -10.89 24.66 -22.56
N SER A 629 -10.91 23.73 -23.53
CA SER A 629 -11.70 23.85 -24.76
C SER A 629 -13.21 24.01 -24.50
N GLU A 630 -13.89 24.68 -25.43
CA GLU A 630 -15.34 24.96 -25.36
C GLU A 630 -16.19 23.69 -25.21
N TYR A 631 -15.72 22.57 -25.77
CA TYR A 631 -16.33 21.26 -25.61
C TYR A 631 -16.56 20.88 -24.14
N TYR A 632 -15.58 21.12 -23.25
CA TYR A 632 -15.70 20.79 -21.84
C TYR A 632 -16.71 21.68 -21.13
N THR A 633 -16.72 22.96 -21.46
CA THR A 633 -17.71 23.94 -20.98
C THR A 633 -19.12 23.49 -21.35
N GLN A 634 -19.37 23.24 -22.64
CA GLN A 634 -20.68 22.80 -23.13
C GLN A 634 -21.13 21.49 -22.48
N ARG A 635 -20.21 20.53 -22.31
CA ARG A 635 -20.51 19.23 -21.71
C ARG A 635 -20.89 19.35 -20.24
N LEU A 636 -20.21 20.19 -19.46
CA LEU A 636 -20.58 20.44 -18.06
C LEU A 636 -21.92 21.16 -17.94
N THR A 637 -22.19 22.14 -18.81
CA THR A 637 -23.50 22.82 -18.87
C THR A 637 -24.63 21.83 -19.11
N LEU A 638 -24.49 20.94 -20.10
CA LEU A 638 -25.52 19.92 -20.38
C LEU A 638 -25.77 18.98 -19.20
N ILE A 639 -24.71 18.56 -18.50
CA ILE A 639 -24.83 17.72 -17.30
C ILE A 639 -25.56 18.47 -16.18
N GLU A 640 -25.27 19.75 -15.99
CA GLU A 640 -25.92 20.57 -14.98
C GLU A 640 -27.40 20.81 -15.28
N GLU A 641 -27.76 21.05 -16.54
CA GLU A 641 -29.14 21.13 -17.01
C GLU A 641 -29.89 19.82 -16.78
N GLU A 642 -29.28 18.67 -17.08
CA GLU A 642 -29.87 17.34 -16.85
C GLU A 642 -30.11 17.08 -15.35
N ILE A 643 -29.16 17.45 -14.50
CA ILE A 643 -29.31 17.38 -13.04
C ILE A 643 -30.48 18.26 -12.59
N ASN A 644 -30.53 19.52 -13.04
CA ASN A 644 -31.59 20.45 -12.66
C ASN A 644 -32.98 19.94 -13.08
N SER A 645 -33.12 19.48 -14.32
CA SER A 645 -34.36 18.91 -14.86
C SER A 645 -34.84 17.69 -14.05
N LEU A 646 -33.93 16.76 -13.70
CA LEU A 646 -34.27 15.57 -12.92
C LEU A 646 -34.76 15.87 -11.50
N PHE A 647 -34.30 16.98 -10.90
CA PHE A 647 -34.61 17.33 -9.51
C PHE A 647 -35.64 18.48 -9.37
N GLU A 648 -36.12 19.07 -10.46
CA GLU A 648 -37.05 20.20 -10.43
C GLU A 648 -38.36 19.89 -9.71
N GLY A 649 -38.88 18.68 -9.83
CA GLY A 649 -40.09 18.23 -9.12
C GLY A 649 -39.95 18.06 -7.60
N SER A 650 -38.74 18.18 -7.04
CA SER A 650 -38.47 18.06 -5.59
C SER A 650 -38.24 19.41 -4.89
N ARG A 651 -38.46 20.53 -5.60
CA ARG A 651 -38.42 21.90 -5.03
C ARG A 651 -39.68 22.19 -4.20
N GLY A 652 -39.77 21.59 -3.02
CA GLY A 652 -40.49 22.24 -1.92
C GLY A 652 -39.72 23.50 -1.53
N VAL A 653 -40.30 24.67 -1.82
CA VAL A 653 -39.92 26.04 -1.38
C VAL A 653 -38.44 26.20 -1.01
N LYS A 654 -37.59 26.62 -1.97
CA LYS A 654 -36.23 27.10 -1.65
C LYS A 654 -36.33 28.44 -0.92
N GLN A 655 -35.73 28.52 0.27
CA GLN A 655 -35.35 29.78 0.90
C GLN A 655 -34.40 30.52 -0.06
N SER A 656 -34.81 31.69 -0.53
CA SER A 656 -34.00 32.55 -1.39
C SER A 656 -32.85 33.15 -0.61
N ASP A 657 -31.64 33.01 -1.14
CA ASP A 657 -30.44 33.65 -0.60
C ASP A 657 -30.55 35.18 -0.78
N LEU A 658 -30.26 35.95 0.27
CA LEU A 658 -30.44 37.42 0.28
C LEU A 658 -29.52 38.13 -0.72
N SER A 659 -28.39 37.51 -1.06
CA SER A 659 -27.42 37.99 -2.05
C SER A 659 -27.98 38.14 -3.47
N LYS A 660 -29.09 37.45 -3.80
CA LYS A 660 -29.77 37.63 -5.09
C LYS A 660 -30.53 38.95 -5.23
N TRP A 661 -30.72 39.67 -4.12
CA TRP A 661 -31.48 40.91 -4.06
C TRP A 661 -30.60 42.13 -3.75
N LEU A 662 -29.29 41.91 -3.55
CA LEU A 662 -28.33 42.99 -3.46
C LEU A 662 -27.84 43.30 -4.89
N PRO A 663 -28.02 44.53 -5.39
CA PRO A 663 -27.37 44.93 -6.63
C PRO A 663 -25.86 44.86 -6.45
N ASP A 664 -25.14 44.29 -7.42
CA ASP A 664 -23.69 44.38 -7.49
C ASP A 664 -23.32 45.87 -7.52
N GLU A 665 -22.83 46.38 -6.39
CA GLU A 665 -22.16 47.67 -6.37
C GLU A 665 -20.82 47.50 -7.11
N SER A 666 -20.74 48.24 -8.21
CA SER A 666 -19.65 48.40 -9.19
C SER A 666 -18.24 48.48 -8.61
#